data_AF-A0A919M953-F1
#
_entry.id   AF-A0A919M953-F1
#
_cell.length_a   1.000
_cell.length_b   1.000
_cell.length_c   1.000
_cell.angle_alpha   90.00
_cell.angle_beta   90.00
_cell.angle_gamma   90.00
#
_symmetry.space_group_name_H-M   'P 1'
#
loop_
_entity.id
_entity.type
_entity.pdbx_description
1 polymer ?
#
loop_
_entity_poly.entity_id
_entity_poly.type
_entity_poly.pdbx_seq_one_letter_code
_entity_poly.pdbx_strand_id
1 'polypeptide(L)'
;MPAHRKSIATSCLSGTLEDKLAAAAAARFHGIELTGSDLVASSWSPRRIRDECARRGLSVDAYAGLGDLEAVPPQIFAAGLRRAEHTFDLLEQLGTSTALVASSMSPDAVDDDELAAEQLRELAVRAERRGLRIAYEPQAWGRHVSTYPHAWRIVRRAGHPALGLCLDSFHVLSRGDDPSGIRVIPSDKLFHLQLADAARATMDLAERGRHHRLFPGLGHLDLATFLRHCLDTGYDGPLALDVLNDVYQQADPRHTAIDGMRSLLALQETAGAPGASSGLPAAPELSGIVFTELAVDETSGPMVATALAGLGFAHVGRHRSKPVQLWQQADARILLNFDAQRTVTPGTASVCAFAVETADPARSTRRAEQLLAPVLPRLHEPEEAELASIAAPDGTAVFLVRTGPDRESWAQDFLPVDAPATTAVVTGTDHLSLTDTVDDFDDAALFYRVVLGLRAGATTEIAAPFGLIRSRAATDPRHRVRITLNTAPLRRGDWAPAVPSPQHVAFRTDDALAAAAAMRARGAPLLTIPDNYYTDLGARLDLAPGFVAALQANSVLYDRDEHGAYLHFYTEMLGSRVFFAVVQRIDRYAGYGGPVSAPVRMAAHRERRLATLRDAPASTPVRQDYSLAHLTALSLSPPELVDAAAEAGYRYVGLRLTRVTTQEPHYPLATDPALLRTTKLRLAATGIEVLDIELARISPGDDPRDFQRFLETGAELGARHVITQLPDPDRNRKTERFAQLCEMARPLGLTVDLEFPSWTETPDLPSAVRVLRGADQPNAGILIDLLHFARSGSSVADLRQLPAAWFHFAHVCDAPPGVPDTNEGLIHAARFERLFPGEGGIDVRGILDALPAGIPYALEIPRATLVAQVGGKEHARQAIAATRGHLQRR
;
A
#
# COMPACT_ATOMS: atom_id res chain seq x y z
N MET A 1 -29.20 31.23 -4.25
CA MET A 1 -28.02 31.72 -3.51
C MET A 1 -26.78 31.08 -4.11
N PRO A 2 -25.63 31.77 -4.19
CA PRO A 2 -24.38 31.15 -4.65
C PRO A 2 -23.99 29.99 -3.72
N ALA A 3 -23.30 28.99 -4.26
CA ALA A 3 -22.79 27.88 -3.47
C ALA A 3 -21.71 28.37 -2.50
N HIS A 4 -21.70 27.85 -1.26
CA HIS A 4 -20.66 28.18 -0.29
C HIS A 4 -19.27 27.84 -0.80
N ARG A 5 -18.29 28.68 -0.41
CA ARG A 5 -16.88 28.40 -0.63
C ARG A 5 -16.47 27.20 0.23
N LYS A 6 -15.59 26.37 -0.33
CA LYS A 6 -15.11 25.12 0.28
C LYS A 6 -13.64 25.29 0.60
N SER A 7 -13.29 25.08 1.86
CA SER A 7 -11.93 25.30 2.36
C SER A 7 -11.43 24.06 3.08
N ILE A 8 -10.12 23.91 3.18
CA ILE A 8 -9.47 22.84 3.92
C ILE A 8 -8.29 23.41 4.70
N ALA A 9 -8.19 23.08 5.99
CA ALA A 9 -7.04 23.46 6.79
C ALA A 9 -5.81 22.68 6.33
N THR A 10 -4.65 23.33 6.30
CA THR A 10 -3.39 22.66 5.93
C THR A 10 -2.98 21.59 6.96
N SER A 11 -3.56 21.62 8.17
CA SER A 11 -3.51 20.57 9.20
C SER A 11 -4.26 19.28 8.82
N CYS A 12 -5.10 19.30 7.78
CA CYS A 12 -5.77 18.09 7.30
C CYS A 12 -4.87 17.22 6.41
N LEU A 13 -3.78 17.80 5.88
CA LEU A 13 -2.96 17.21 4.83
C LEU A 13 -1.53 17.01 5.32
N SER A 14 -0.89 15.94 4.83
CA SER A 14 0.54 15.67 5.02
C SER A 14 1.41 16.43 4.01
N GLY A 15 2.74 16.30 4.11
CA GLY A 15 3.70 16.87 3.15
C GLY A 15 4.09 18.33 3.40
N THR A 16 4.82 18.93 2.45
CA THR A 16 5.21 20.35 2.51
C THR A 16 4.03 21.26 2.18
N LEU A 17 4.10 22.57 2.50
CA LEU A 17 3.03 23.51 2.14
C LEU A 17 2.76 23.49 0.63
N GLU A 18 3.81 23.30 -0.18
CA GLU A 18 3.74 23.15 -1.63
C GLU A 18 2.87 21.95 -2.07
N ASP A 19 3.08 20.78 -1.44
CA ASP A 19 2.32 19.56 -1.71
C ASP A 19 0.85 19.73 -1.30
N LYS A 20 0.63 20.32 -0.12
CA LYS A 20 -0.72 20.59 0.42
C LYS A 20 -1.53 21.52 -0.48
N LEU A 21 -0.93 22.63 -0.94
CA LEU A 21 -1.57 23.56 -1.86
C LEU A 21 -1.87 22.92 -3.22
N ALA A 22 -0.96 22.09 -3.74
CA ALA A 22 -1.18 21.36 -4.98
C ALA A 22 -2.34 20.36 -4.84
N ALA A 23 -2.38 19.61 -3.74
CA ALA A 23 -3.43 18.65 -3.44
C ALA A 23 -4.81 19.32 -3.28
N ALA A 24 -4.90 20.40 -2.49
CA ALA A 24 -6.15 21.14 -2.29
C ALA A 24 -6.70 21.69 -3.62
N ALA A 25 -5.83 22.23 -4.47
CA ALA A 25 -6.22 22.73 -5.79
C ALA A 25 -6.70 21.60 -6.72
N ALA A 26 -5.98 20.48 -6.76
CA ALA A 26 -6.36 19.31 -7.57
C ALA A 26 -7.72 18.72 -7.14
N ALA A 27 -8.00 18.73 -5.83
CA ALA A 27 -9.29 18.33 -5.25
C ALA A 27 -10.39 19.39 -5.39
N ARG A 28 -10.13 20.51 -6.08
CA ARG A 28 -11.09 21.59 -6.38
C ARG A 28 -11.58 22.37 -5.15
N PHE A 29 -10.76 22.51 -4.11
CA PHE A 29 -11.04 23.48 -3.04
C PHE A 29 -10.95 24.91 -3.58
N HIS A 30 -11.66 25.83 -2.92
CA HIS A 30 -11.66 27.26 -3.26
C HIS A 30 -10.70 28.06 -2.39
N GLY A 31 -10.25 27.49 -1.27
CA GLY A 31 -9.35 28.16 -0.34
C GLY A 31 -8.78 27.19 0.67
N ILE A 32 -7.88 27.72 1.49
CA ILE A 32 -7.26 27.01 2.59
C ILE A 32 -7.36 27.81 3.88
N GLU A 33 -7.35 27.10 5.00
CA GLU A 33 -6.98 27.65 6.29
C GLU A 33 -5.50 27.34 6.55
N LEU A 34 -4.68 28.37 6.69
CA LEU A 34 -3.23 28.20 6.86
C LEU A 34 -2.87 28.08 8.34
N THR A 35 -2.19 27.00 8.71
CA THR A 35 -1.69 26.84 10.09
C THR A 35 -0.37 27.57 10.31
N GLY A 36 -0.14 28.00 11.55
CA GLY A 36 1.12 28.62 11.95
C GLY A 36 2.34 27.72 11.74
N SER A 37 2.21 26.42 11.99
CA SER A 37 3.30 25.44 11.80
C SER A 37 3.71 25.30 10.33
N ASP A 38 2.75 25.25 9.40
CA ASP A 38 3.05 25.16 7.97
C ASP A 38 3.67 26.45 7.44
N LEU A 39 3.22 27.61 7.93
CA LEU A 39 3.83 28.89 7.59
C LEU A 39 5.29 28.96 8.04
N VAL A 40 5.58 28.54 9.28
CA VAL A 40 6.94 28.58 9.85
C VAL A 40 7.87 27.57 9.18
N ALA A 41 7.36 26.39 8.81
CA ALA A 41 8.15 25.36 8.14
C ALA A 41 8.40 25.65 6.65
N SER A 42 7.60 26.54 6.03
CA SER A 42 7.74 26.85 4.61
C SER A 42 8.98 27.69 4.32
N SER A 43 9.63 27.39 3.19
CA SER A 43 10.69 28.24 2.64
C SER A 43 10.16 29.52 1.96
N TRP A 44 8.84 29.64 1.80
CA TRP A 44 8.20 30.73 1.08
C TRP A 44 7.86 31.90 1.99
N SER A 45 8.04 33.12 1.48
CA SER A 45 7.53 34.31 2.16
C SER A 45 6.00 34.32 2.15
N PRO A 46 5.35 34.98 3.14
CA PRO A 46 3.89 35.13 3.16
C PRO A 46 3.29 35.67 1.84
N ARG A 47 3.96 36.65 1.20
CA ARG A 47 3.55 37.17 -0.12
C ARG A 47 3.62 36.10 -1.20
N ARG A 48 4.70 35.30 -1.22
CA ARG A 48 4.84 34.20 -2.18
C ARG A 48 3.76 33.15 -1.96
N ILE A 49 3.43 32.81 -0.72
CA ILE A 49 2.33 31.88 -0.40
C ILE A 49 1.01 32.37 -1.00
N ARG A 50 0.68 33.66 -0.82
CA ARG A 50 -0.50 34.27 -1.43
C ARG A 50 -0.50 34.14 -2.95
N ASP A 51 0.61 34.50 -3.59
CA ASP A 51 0.73 34.47 -5.05
C ASP A 51 0.61 33.03 -5.59
N GLU A 52 1.15 32.06 -4.86
CA GLU A 52 1.08 30.64 -5.17
C GLU A 52 -0.31 30.04 -4.96
N CYS A 53 -1.05 30.51 -3.94
CA CYS A 53 -2.47 30.18 -3.78
C CYS A 53 -3.28 30.74 -4.96
N ALA A 54 -3.11 32.03 -5.29
CA ALA A 54 -3.82 32.68 -6.38
C ALA A 54 -3.57 31.99 -7.73
N ARG A 55 -2.32 31.60 -8.01
CA ARG A 55 -1.93 30.85 -9.22
C ARG A 55 -2.64 29.50 -9.35
N ARG A 56 -3.07 28.91 -8.23
CA ARG A 56 -3.80 27.65 -8.16
C ARG A 56 -5.33 27.82 -8.01
N GLY A 57 -5.82 29.07 -8.01
CA GLY A 57 -7.24 29.35 -7.78
C GLY A 57 -7.69 29.18 -6.33
N LEU A 58 -6.74 29.20 -5.37
CA LEU A 58 -7.00 29.13 -3.94
C LEU A 58 -6.87 30.53 -3.32
N SER A 59 -7.66 30.80 -2.28
CA SER A 59 -7.40 31.90 -1.34
C SER A 59 -6.97 31.40 0.04
N VAL A 60 -6.37 32.28 0.84
CA VAL A 60 -6.14 32.04 2.26
C VAL A 60 -7.35 32.59 3.03
N ASP A 61 -8.25 31.70 3.45
CA ASP A 61 -9.54 32.08 4.05
C ASP A 61 -9.42 32.49 5.52
N ALA A 62 -8.54 31.81 6.24
CA ALA A 62 -8.22 32.10 7.63
C ALA A 62 -6.77 31.68 7.93
N TYR A 63 -6.24 32.25 9.01
CA TYR A 63 -4.96 31.84 9.59
C TYR A 63 -5.17 31.35 11.03
N ALA A 64 -4.75 30.11 11.28
CA ALA A 64 -4.80 29.46 12.58
C ALA A 64 -3.41 29.51 13.24
N GLY A 65 -3.19 30.48 14.13
CA GLY A 65 -1.89 30.64 14.79
C GLY A 65 -1.90 31.49 16.07
N LEU A 66 -3.06 31.88 16.58
CA LEU A 66 -3.20 32.63 17.83
C LEU A 66 -4.00 31.82 18.86
N GLY A 67 -3.58 31.90 20.11
CA GLY A 67 -4.21 31.28 21.27
C GLY A 67 -3.55 31.77 22.56
N ASP A 68 -4.07 31.43 23.72
CA ASP A 68 -3.54 31.90 25.02
C ASP A 68 -3.46 33.43 25.13
N LEU A 69 -4.54 34.13 24.77
CA LEU A 69 -4.56 35.61 24.75
C LEU A 69 -5.46 36.22 25.82
N GLU A 70 -6.61 35.63 26.10
CA GLU A 70 -7.65 36.22 26.94
C GLU A 70 -7.62 35.75 28.40
N ALA A 71 -8.18 36.59 29.27
CA ALA A 71 -8.29 36.41 30.72
C ALA A 71 -6.95 36.17 31.43
N VAL A 72 -5.85 36.75 30.93
CA VAL A 72 -4.49 36.59 31.50
C VAL A 72 -3.99 37.89 32.16
N PRO A 73 -2.98 37.83 33.05
CA PRO A 73 -2.36 39.00 33.65
C PRO A 73 -1.89 40.04 32.62
N PRO A 74 -1.93 41.35 32.93
CA PRO A 74 -1.63 42.43 31.98
C PRO A 74 -0.29 42.30 31.25
N GLN A 75 0.73 41.74 31.91
CA GLN A 75 2.07 41.55 31.34
C GLN A 75 2.08 40.47 30.26
N ILE A 76 1.35 39.36 30.50
CA ILE A 76 1.18 38.26 29.55
C ILE A 76 0.31 38.74 28.39
N PHE A 77 -0.78 39.44 28.68
CA PHE A 77 -1.64 40.03 27.66
C PHE A 77 -0.87 40.99 26.74
N ALA A 78 -0.04 41.87 27.31
CA ALA A 78 0.80 42.78 26.54
C ALA A 78 1.80 42.03 25.63
N ALA A 79 2.32 40.88 26.06
CA ALA A 79 3.16 40.02 25.21
C ALA A 79 2.35 39.36 24.09
N GLY A 80 1.15 38.85 24.42
CA GLY A 80 0.18 38.32 23.46
C GLY A 80 -0.20 39.32 22.39
N LEU A 81 -0.44 40.59 22.75
CA LEU A 81 -0.73 41.68 21.82
C LEU A 81 0.45 41.95 20.87
N ARG A 82 1.70 41.93 21.36
CA ARG A 82 2.87 42.07 20.48
C ARG A 82 2.95 40.94 19.45
N ARG A 83 2.66 39.70 19.86
CA ARG A 83 2.58 38.56 18.95
C ARG A 83 1.46 38.75 17.94
N ALA A 84 0.28 39.20 18.37
CA ALA A 84 -0.86 39.46 17.49
C ALA A 84 -0.58 40.54 16.44
N GLU A 85 0.05 41.66 16.83
CA GLU A 85 0.44 42.72 15.88
C GLU A 85 1.40 42.19 14.80
N HIS A 86 2.36 41.36 15.18
CA HIS A 86 3.24 40.69 14.20
C HIS A 86 2.45 39.73 13.30
N THR A 87 1.52 38.97 13.87
CA THR A 87 0.62 38.12 13.08
C THR A 87 -0.20 38.96 12.10
N PHE A 88 -0.70 40.14 12.48
CA PHE A 88 -1.43 41.02 11.58
C PHE A 88 -0.59 41.47 10.36
N ASP A 89 0.70 41.77 10.57
CA ASP A 89 1.64 42.06 9.46
C ASP A 89 1.77 40.86 8.49
N LEU A 90 1.67 39.62 9.01
CA LEU A 90 1.69 38.41 8.19
C LEU A 90 0.38 38.23 7.42
N LEU A 91 -0.78 38.48 8.05
CA LEU A 91 -2.10 38.36 7.40
C LEU A 91 -2.25 39.31 6.21
N GLU A 92 -1.79 40.56 6.36
CA GLU A 92 -1.76 41.54 5.26
C GLU A 92 -0.93 41.03 4.07
N GLN A 93 0.20 40.37 4.33
CA GLN A 93 1.04 39.80 3.28
C GLN A 93 0.44 38.54 2.65
N LEU A 94 -0.20 37.69 3.46
CA LEU A 94 -0.96 36.52 3.00
C LEU A 94 -2.23 36.91 2.22
N GLY A 95 -2.70 38.15 2.37
CA GLY A 95 -3.94 38.62 1.75
C GLY A 95 -5.19 38.01 2.39
N THR A 96 -5.13 37.63 3.66
CA THR A 96 -6.27 37.13 4.42
C THR A 96 -6.75 38.17 5.43
N SER A 97 -8.04 38.16 5.74
CA SER A 97 -8.67 39.13 6.67
C SER A 97 -9.14 38.50 7.98
N THR A 98 -8.96 37.19 8.18
CA THR A 98 -9.49 36.46 9.34
C THR A 98 -8.37 35.77 10.12
N ALA A 99 -8.22 36.12 11.39
CA ALA A 99 -7.36 35.43 12.33
C ALA A 99 -8.20 34.55 13.27
N LEU A 100 -7.83 33.28 13.39
CA LEU A 100 -8.43 32.39 14.39
C LEU A 100 -7.69 32.52 15.72
N VAL A 101 -8.45 32.68 16.79
CA VAL A 101 -7.94 32.76 18.17
C VAL A 101 -8.59 31.64 18.99
N ALA A 102 -7.81 30.62 19.31
CA ALA A 102 -8.25 29.55 20.21
C ALA A 102 -8.38 30.06 21.64
N SER A 103 -9.40 29.57 22.35
CA SER A 103 -9.58 29.80 23.79
C SER A 103 -8.35 29.39 24.59
N SER A 104 -7.96 30.21 25.56
CA SER A 104 -6.75 30.07 26.35
C SER A 104 -6.68 28.74 27.12
N MET A 105 -5.54 28.08 27.01
CA MET A 105 -5.10 26.96 27.85
C MET A 105 -4.04 27.40 28.87
N SER A 106 -3.60 28.66 28.82
CA SER A 106 -2.58 29.21 29.70
C SER A 106 -2.88 28.96 31.19
N PRO A 107 -1.90 28.48 31.99
CA PRO A 107 -2.09 28.30 33.43
C PRO A 107 -2.40 29.62 34.15
N ASP A 108 -1.97 30.74 33.58
CA ASP A 108 -2.16 32.08 34.12
C ASP A 108 -3.55 32.66 33.81
N ALA A 109 -4.33 32.02 32.93
CA ALA A 109 -5.68 32.50 32.66
C ALA A 109 -6.60 32.27 33.87
N VAL A 110 -7.42 33.27 34.18
CA VAL A 110 -8.39 33.30 35.28
C VAL A 110 -9.82 33.19 34.76
N ASP A 111 -10.75 32.69 35.58
CA ASP A 111 -12.16 32.56 35.23
C ASP A 111 -12.88 33.91 35.40
N ASP A 112 -12.59 34.86 34.49
CA ASP A 112 -13.17 36.21 34.48
C ASP A 112 -13.63 36.61 33.07
N ASP A 113 -14.94 36.51 32.85
CA ASP A 113 -15.59 36.85 31.58
C ASP A 113 -15.50 38.34 31.21
N GLU A 114 -15.44 39.25 32.20
CA GLU A 114 -15.32 40.69 31.93
C GLU A 114 -13.90 40.98 31.42
N LEU A 115 -12.89 40.40 32.08
CA LEU A 115 -11.50 40.50 31.63
C LEU A 115 -11.30 39.85 30.26
N ALA A 116 -11.89 38.68 30.02
CA ALA A 116 -11.85 38.02 28.71
C ALA A 116 -12.46 38.90 27.62
N ALA A 117 -13.63 39.50 27.89
CA ALA A 117 -14.31 40.39 26.96
C ALA A 117 -13.52 41.68 26.69
N GLU A 118 -12.91 42.28 27.73
CA GLU A 118 -12.04 43.46 27.60
C GLU A 118 -10.82 43.16 26.73
N GLN A 119 -10.13 42.06 27.00
CA GLN A 119 -8.90 41.69 26.29
C GLN A 119 -9.17 41.30 24.82
N LEU A 120 -10.23 40.53 24.56
CA LEU A 120 -10.64 40.22 23.19
C LEU A 120 -11.14 41.45 22.44
N ARG A 121 -11.80 42.40 23.11
CA ARG A 121 -12.19 43.70 22.52
C ARG A 121 -10.96 44.51 22.12
N GLU A 122 -9.96 44.63 22.99
CA GLU A 122 -8.72 45.35 22.69
C GLU A 122 -7.98 44.74 21.50
N LEU A 123 -7.91 43.40 21.43
CA LEU A 123 -7.38 42.69 20.26
C LEU A 123 -8.16 43.02 18.98
N ALA A 124 -9.49 43.03 19.05
CA ALA A 124 -10.37 43.32 17.92
C ALA A 124 -10.30 44.78 17.45
N VAL A 125 -10.12 45.75 18.36
CA VAL A 125 -9.88 47.17 18.02
C VAL A 125 -8.61 47.31 17.18
N ARG A 126 -7.56 46.57 17.51
CA ARG A 126 -6.30 46.59 16.75
C ARG A 126 -6.45 45.93 15.38
N ALA A 127 -7.15 44.79 15.33
CA ALA A 127 -7.45 44.10 14.08
C ALA A 127 -8.27 45.00 13.12
N GLU A 128 -9.31 45.68 13.62
CA GLU A 128 -10.18 46.54 12.81
C GLU A 128 -9.42 47.70 12.15
N ARG A 129 -8.45 48.31 12.85
CA ARG A 129 -7.61 49.39 12.30
C ARG A 129 -6.85 48.97 11.04
N ARG A 130 -6.66 47.68 10.83
CA ARG A 130 -5.98 47.06 9.69
C ARG A 130 -6.95 46.36 8.72
N GLY A 131 -8.26 46.47 8.95
CA GLY A 131 -9.28 45.77 8.17
C GLY A 131 -9.33 44.26 8.42
N LEU A 132 -8.83 43.79 9.57
CA LEU A 132 -8.80 42.39 9.97
C LEU A 132 -9.93 42.06 10.95
N ARG A 133 -10.26 40.77 11.06
CA ARG A 133 -11.29 40.22 11.94
C ARG A 133 -10.72 39.10 12.80
N ILE A 134 -11.23 39.00 14.03
CA ILE A 134 -10.89 37.96 14.99
C ILE A 134 -12.06 36.97 15.10
N ALA A 135 -11.80 35.72 14.74
CA ALA A 135 -12.73 34.61 14.92
C ALA A 135 -12.29 33.80 16.15
N TYR A 136 -13.01 33.99 17.27
CA TYR A 136 -12.70 33.34 18.54
C TYR A 136 -13.29 31.93 18.58
N GLU A 137 -12.44 30.94 18.84
CA GLU A 137 -12.77 29.52 18.83
C GLU A 137 -12.75 28.94 20.26
N PRO A 138 -13.89 28.51 20.81
CA PRO A 138 -13.92 27.76 22.06
C PRO A 138 -13.48 26.31 21.82
N GLN A 139 -12.29 25.97 22.28
CA GLN A 139 -11.80 24.59 22.21
C GLN A 139 -12.39 23.78 23.36
N ALA A 140 -12.75 22.52 23.09
CA ALA A 140 -13.41 21.65 24.08
C ALA A 140 -12.62 21.43 25.38
N TRP A 141 -11.31 21.72 25.35
CA TRP A 141 -10.35 21.63 26.45
C TRP A 141 -9.77 23.00 26.85
N GLY A 142 -10.35 24.11 26.38
CA GLY A 142 -9.99 25.45 26.85
C GLY A 142 -10.14 25.55 28.38
N ARG A 143 -9.25 26.29 29.03
CA ARG A 143 -9.13 26.28 30.50
C ARG A 143 -10.41 26.73 31.20
N HIS A 144 -10.98 27.84 30.75
CA HIS A 144 -12.22 28.41 31.29
C HIS A 144 -13.33 28.50 30.26
N VAL A 145 -13.00 28.86 29.01
CA VAL A 145 -13.95 28.94 27.90
C VAL A 145 -13.82 27.70 27.04
N SER A 146 -14.80 26.80 27.10
CA SER A 146 -14.76 25.51 26.38
C SER A 146 -16.04 25.13 25.66
N THR A 147 -17.03 26.04 25.63
CA THR A 147 -18.31 25.82 24.95
C THR A 147 -18.67 27.02 24.09
N TYR A 148 -19.39 26.79 22.99
CA TYR A 148 -19.83 27.87 22.11
C TYR A 148 -20.78 28.88 22.77
N PRO A 149 -21.71 28.50 23.70
CA PRO A 149 -22.55 29.49 24.36
C PRO A 149 -21.76 30.42 25.30
N HIS A 150 -20.71 29.90 25.95
CA HIS A 150 -19.83 30.69 26.80
C HIS A 150 -19.00 31.67 25.97
N ALA A 151 -18.37 31.20 24.88
CA ALA A 151 -17.67 32.09 23.96
C ALA A 151 -18.60 33.17 23.38
N TRP A 152 -19.84 32.80 23.00
CA TRP A 152 -20.83 33.78 22.53
C TRP A 152 -21.15 34.84 23.59
N ARG A 153 -21.29 34.45 24.86
CA ARG A 153 -21.51 35.40 25.96
C ARG A 153 -20.39 36.43 26.04
N ILE A 154 -19.14 35.99 25.92
CA ILE A 154 -17.94 36.86 25.95
C ILE A 154 -17.89 37.74 24.70
N VAL A 155 -18.06 37.19 23.49
CA VAL A 155 -18.06 37.95 22.23
C VAL A 155 -19.16 39.02 22.22
N ARG A 156 -20.36 38.67 22.67
CA ARG A 156 -21.49 39.61 22.78
C ARG A 156 -21.19 40.73 23.78
N ARG A 157 -20.57 40.41 24.91
CA ARG A 157 -20.17 41.38 25.95
C ARG A 157 -19.06 42.31 25.46
N ALA A 158 -18.07 41.77 24.76
CA ALA A 158 -17.01 42.54 24.12
C ALA A 158 -17.57 43.52 23.07
N GLY A 159 -18.66 43.16 22.38
CA GLY A 159 -19.49 44.09 21.60
C GLY A 159 -18.73 44.85 20.51
N HIS A 160 -17.80 44.18 19.82
CA HIS A 160 -16.93 44.79 18.80
C HIS A 160 -17.25 44.21 17.41
N PRO A 161 -17.40 45.02 16.35
CA PRO A 161 -17.73 44.52 15.00
C PRO A 161 -16.67 43.54 14.46
N ALA A 162 -15.38 43.81 14.66
CA ALA A 162 -14.28 42.92 14.23
C ALA A 162 -14.03 41.68 15.12
N LEU A 163 -14.92 41.40 16.09
CA LEU A 163 -14.88 40.17 16.91
C LEU A 163 -16.13 39.33 16.66
N GLY A 164 -15.91 38.08 16.29
CA GLY A 164 -16.93 37.06 16.05
C GLY A 164 -16.44 35.68 16.50
N LEU A 165 -17.21 34.64 16.18
CA LEU A 165 -16.93 33.26 16.53
C LEU A 165 -16.38 32.48 15.34
N CYS A 166 -15.45 31.56 15.63
CA CYS A 166 -15.28 30.35 14.86
C CYS A 166 -16.07 29.23 15.54
N LEU A 167 -16.92 28.53 14.79
CA LEU A 167 -17.59 27.34 15.30
C LEU A 167 -16.93 26.09 14.69
N ASP A 168 -16.50 25.17 15.55
CA ASP A 168 -15.95 23.88 15.16
C ASP A 168 -16.94 22.77 15.56
N SER A 169 -17.38 21.97 14.59
CA SER A 169 -18.34 20.89 14.84
C SER A 169 -17.82 19.82 15.80
N PHE A 170 -16.51 19.52 15.80
CA PHE A 170 -15.92 18.56 16.73
C PHE A 170 -16.02 19.11 18.16
N HIS A 171 -15.65 20.37 18.38
CA HIS A 171 -15.66 20.97 19.71
C HIS A 171 -17.06 21.07 20.31
N VAL A 172 -18.07 21.37 19.49
CA VAL A 172 -19.47 21.43 19.93
C VAL A 172 -20.04 20.02 20.14
N LEU A 173 -19.99 19.16 19.13
CA LEU A 173 -20.74 17.90 19.14
C LEU A 173 -20.08 16.81 19.99
N SER A 174 -18.74 16.80 20.11
CA SER A 174 -18.05 15.78 20.91
C SER A 174 -18.28 15.94 22.42
N ARG A 175 -18.65 17.14 22.87
CA ARG A 175 -19.05 17.43 24.25
C ARG A 175 -20.51 17.05 24.54
N GLY A 176 -21.32 16.86 23.49
CA GLY A 176 -22.77 16.70 23.60
C GLY A 176 -23.50 18.02 23.81
N ASP A 177 -22.87 19.17 23.48
CA ASP A 177 -23.55 20.47 23.51
C ASP A 177 -24.69 20.47 22.47
N ASP A 178 -25.83 21.10 22.81
CA ASP A 178 -26.95 21.24 21.88
C ASP A 178 -26.64 22.34 20.84
N PRO A 179 -26.54 22.00 19.53
CA PRO A 179 -26.24 22.99 18.50
C PRO A 179 -27.43 23.90 18.14
N SER A 180 -28.64 23.64 18.65
CA SER A 180 -29.84 24.43 18.32
C SER A 180 -29.71 25.91 18.71
N GLY A 181 -28.94 26.20 19.77
CA GLY A 181 -28.64 27.55 20.23
C GLY A 181 -27.79 28.39 19.28
N ILE A 182 -27.15 27.79 18.26
CA ILE A 182 -26.39 28.54 17.25
C ILE A 182 -27.31 29.49 16.47
N ARG A 183 -28.59 29.13 16.28
CA ARG A 183 -29.58 29.90 15.52
C ARG A 183 -29.83 31.32 16.06
N VAL A 184 -29.52 31.58 17.33
CA VAL A 184 -29.70 32.90 17.93
C VAL A 184 -28.48 33.81 17.79
N ILE A 185 -27.38 33.28 17.25
CA ILE A 185 -26.16 34.05 16.98
C ILE A 185 -26.37 34.82 15.66
N PRO A 186 -26.21 36.16 15.66
CA PRO A 186 -26.26 36.94 14.43
C PRO A 186 -25.24 36.44 13.39
N SER A 187 -25.62 36.40 12.10
CA SER A 187 -24.72 35.91 11.04
C SER A 187 -23.44 36.75 10.92
N ASP A 188 -23.51 38.05 11.18
CA ASP A 188 -22.35 38.96 11.22
C ASP A 188 -21.42 38.70 12.42
N LYS A 189 -21.75 37.73 13.28
CA LYS A 189 -20.92 37.24 14.37
C LYS A 189 -20.39 35.82 14.18
N LEU A 190 -20.73 35.16 13.07
CA LEU A 190 -20.11 33.90 12.67
C LEU A 190 -19.10 34.18 11.56
N PHE A 191 -17.81 34.18 11.92
CA PHE A 191 -16.74 34.59 11.01
C PHE A 191 -16.09 33.43 10.27
N HIS A 192 -16.13 32.23 10.85
CA HIS A 192 -15.55 31.03 10.28
C HIS A 192 -16.25 29.77 10.80
N LEU A 193 -16.20 28.70 10.04
CA LEU A 193 -16.84 27.42 10.37
C LEU A 193 -15.89 26.29 10.01
N GLN A 194 -15.53 25.48 11.01
CA GLN A 194 -14.72 24.28 10.87
C GLN A 194 -15.58 23.03 11.05
N LEU A 195 -15.37 22.05 10.18
CA LEU A 195 -16.15 20.82 10.07
C LEU A 195 -15.21 19.63 10.23
N ALA A 196 -15.48 18.88 11.28
CA ALA A 196 -14.83 17.62 11.60
C ALA A 196 -15.81 16.66 12.28
N ASP A 197 -15.77 15.41 11.84
CA ASP A 197 -16.47 14.30 12.47
C ASP A 197 -15.51 13.58 13.43
N ALA A 198 -16.03 12.63 14.21
CA ALA A 198 -15.23 11.71 15.00
C ALA A 198 -16.05 10.49 15.43
N ALA A 199 -15.39 9.35 15.60
CA ALA A 199 -16.01 8.15 16.17
C ALA A 199 -16.36 8.37 17.66
N ARG A 200 -17.39 7.68 18.17
CA ARG A 200 -17.66 7.64 19.62
C ARG A 200 -16.51 6.91 20.31
N ALA A 201 -15.88 7.54 21.28
CA ALA A 201 -14.78 6.94 22.04
C ALA A 201 -14.84 7.37 23.51
N THR A 202 -14.39 6.51 24.42
CA THR A 202 -14.27 6.78 25.87
C THR A 202 -12.93 7.43 26.24
N MET A 203 -12.18 7.92 25.26
CA MET A 203 -10.87 8.56 25.44
C MET A 203 -11.01 10.05 25.78
N ASP A 204 -9.92 10.65 26.25
CA ASP A 204 -9.83 12.09 26.49
C ASP A 204 -10.18 12.90 25.22
N LEU A 205 -10.94 13.99 25.39
CA LEU A 205 -11.42 14.79 24.26
C LEU A 205 -10.30 15.52 23.53
N ALA A 206 -9.25 15.92 24.25
CA ALA A 206 -8.12 16.63 23.66
C ALA A 206 -7.26 15.67 22.84
N GLU A 207 -7.04 14.45 23.33
CA GLU A 207 -6.42 13.37 22.56
C GLU A 207 -7.23 13.06 21.30
N ARG A 208 -8.55 12.85 21.45
CA ARG A 208 -9.44 12.57 20.33
C ARG A 208 -9.44 13.67 19.28
N GLY A 209 -9.42 14.93 19.72
CA GLY A 209 -9.43 16.10 18.84
C GLY A 209 -8.12 16.35 18.12
N ARG A 210 -6.98 15.88 18.66
CA ARG A 210 -5.65 16.05 18.04
C ARG A 210 -5.25 14.90 17.11
N HIS A 211 -5.78 13.69 17.34
CA HIS A 211 -5.28 12.48 16.68
C HIS A 211 -6.36 11.69 15.91
N HIS A 212 -7.63 11.92 16.20
CA HIS A 212 -8.71 11.00 15.80
C HIS A 212 -9.95 11.70 15.22
N ARG A 213 -9.81 12.93 14.70
CA ARG A 213 -10.87 13.55 13.90
C ARG A 213 -11.03 12.77 12.59
N LEU A 214 -12.21 12.81 12.00
CA LEU A 214 -12.55 12.16 10.74
C LEU A 214 -13.22 13.14 9.80
N PHE A 215 -13.15 12.88 8.49
CA PHE A 215 -13.94 13.64 7.53
C PHE A 215 -15.45 13.39 7.72
N PRO A 216 -16.30 14.39 7.36
CA PRO A 216 -17.75 14.29 7.50
C PRO A 216 -18.39 12.95 7.10
N GLY A 217 -18.96 12.29 8.12
CA GLY A 217 -19.77 11.10 8.05
C GLY A 217 -19.01 9.77 8.02
N LEU A 218 -17.71 9.79 8.27
CA LEU A 218 -16.97 8.61 8.72
C LEU A 218 -17.13 8.38 10.24
N GLY A 219 -17.58 9.38 10.99
CA GLY A 219 -17.81 9.30 12.41
C GLY A 219 -19.29 9.19 12.78
N HIS A 220 -19.62 9.69 13.97
CA HIS A 220 -20.95 9.55 14.59
C HIS A 220 -21.58 10.89 14.98
N LEU A 221 -20.91 12.01 14.72
CA LEU A 221 -21.40 13.33 15.08
C LEU A 221 -22.47 13.79 14.08
N ASP A 222 -23.53 14.45 14.56
CA ASP A 222 -24.62 14.96 13.70
C ASP A 222 -24.24 16.28 13.02
N LEU A 223 -23.27 16.20 12.09
CA LEU A 223 -22.78 17.35 11.34
C LEU A 223 -23.86 17.98 10.46
N ALA A 224 -24.83 17.20 9.98
CA ALA A 224 -25.88 17.73 9.11
C ALA A 224 -26.82 18.68 9.87
N THR A 225 -27.19 18.36 11.11
CA THR A 225 -27.95 19.26 11.98
C THR A 225 -27.13 20.47 12.40
N PHE A 226 -25.87 20.27 12.80
CA PHE A 226 -24.96 21.37 13.14
C PHE A 226 -24.81 22.36 11.96
N LEU A 227 -24.51 21.87 10.76
CA LEU A 227 -24.35 22.70 9.58
C LEU A 227 -25.66 23.45 9.26
N ARG A 228 -26.81 22.80 9.31
CA ARG A 228 -28.11 23.47 9.12
C ARG A 228 -28.31 24.63 10.10
N HIS A 229 -28.00 24.43 11.38
CA HIS A 229 -28.13 25.50 12.38
C HIS A 229 -27.21 26.68 12.11
N CYS A 230 -25.98 26.44 11.65
CA CYS A 230 -25.08 27.52 11.21
C CYS A 230 -25.65 28.26 10.00
N LEU A 231 -26.15 27.54 8.99
CA LEU A 231 -26.72 28.12 7.78
C LEU A 231 -28.02 28.88 8.03
N ASP A 232 -28.86 28.41 8.96
CA ASP A 232 -30.11 29.06 9.37
C ASP A 232 -29.89 30.47 9.94
N THR A 233 -28.68 30.78 10.43
CA THR A 233 -28.33 32.15 10.87
C THR A 233 -28.21 33.14 9.72
N GLY A 234 -28.00 32.65 8.50
CA GLY A 234 -27.60 33.45 7.34
C GLY A 234 -26.09 33.50 7.11
N TYR A 235 -25.29 32.66 7.79
CA TYR A 235 -23.86 32.49 7.52
C TYR A 235 -23.64 32.16 6.03
N ASP A 236 -22.76 32.90 5.36
CA ASP A 236 -22.41 32.75 3.94
C ASP A 236 -20.90 32.52 3.71
N GLY A 237 -20.13 32.38 4.79
CA GLY A 237 -18.69 32.17 4.75
C GLY A 237 -18.27 30.77 4.28
N PRO A 238 -16.95 30.49 4.29
CA PRO A 238 -16.40 29.20 3.89
C PRO A 238 -16.88 28.06 4.78
N LEU A 239 -17.09 26.88 4.18
CA LEU A 239 -17.18 25.62 4.90
C LEU A 239 -15.79 25.01 4.93
N ALA A 240 -15.08 25.14 6.05
CA ALA A 240 -13.71 24.65 6.19
C ALA A 240 -13.68 23.27 6.84
N LEU A 241 -12.82 22.38 6.35
CA LEU A 241 -12.48 21.14 7.04
C LEU A 241 -11.30 21.39 7.98
N ASP A 242 -11.38 20.92 9.22
CA ASP A 242 -10.26 20.92 10.18
C ASP A 242 -10.14 19.54 10.87
N VAL A 243 -9.50 18.61 10.18
CA VAL A 243 -9.45 17.19 10.53
C VAL A 243 -8.01 16.80 10.87
N LEU A 244 -7.67 16.90 12.16
CA LEU A 244 -6.42 16.39 12.70
C LEU A 244 -6.52 14.87 12.92
N ASN A 245 -5.81 14.12 12.09
CA ASN A 245 -5.79 12.66 12.13
C ASN A 245 -4.40 12.14 11.76
N ASP A 246 -3.84 11.28 12.60
CA ASP A 246 -2.48 10.78 12.42
C ASP A 246 -2.30 9.92 11.16
N VAL A 247 -3.34 9.22 10.71
CA VAL A 247 -3.32 8.43 9.46
C VAL A 247 -3.28 9.36 8.26
N TYR A 248 -4.13 10.38 8.23
CA TYR A 248 -4.17 11.36 7.14
C TYR A 248 -2.89 12.20 7.06
N GLN A 249 -2.23 12.43 8.21
CA GLN A 249 -0.91 13.07 8.29
C GLN A 249 0.23 12.20 7.76
N GLN A 250 -0.01 10.92 7.48
CA GLN A 250 0.96 9.98 6.90
C GLN A 250 0.61 9.58 5.46
N ALA A 251 -0.65 9.74 5.04
CA ALA A 251 -1.15 9.38 3.71
C ALA A 251 -0.72 10.37 2.61
N ASP A 252 -0.95 10.02 1.33
CA ASP A 252 -0.76 10.94 0.21
C ASP A 252 -1.75 12.13 0.35
N PRO A 253 -1.26 13.39 0.33
CA PRO A 253 -2.12 14.56 0.50
C PRO A 253 -3.15 14.71 -0.62
N ARG A 254 -2.91 14.19 -1.83
CA ARG A 254 -3.87 14.23 -2.95
C ARG A 254 -5.10 13.38 -2.68
N HIS A 255 -4.93 12.15 -2.20
CA HIS A 255 -6.04 11.26 -1.85
C HIS A 255 -6.85 11.86 -0.71
N THR A 256 -6.15 12.29 0.35
CA THR A 256 -6.75 12.93 1.52
C THR A 256 -7.57 14.19 1.13
N ALA A 257 -7.05 15.03 0.23
CA ALA A 257 -7.78 16.21 -0.24
C ALA A 257 -9.02 15.85 -1.07
N ILE A 258 -8.94 14.84 -1.94
CA ILE A 258 -10.09 14.35 -2.72
C ILE A 258 -11.20 13.87 -1.76
N ASP A 259 -10.84 13.13 -0.71
CA ASP A 259 -11.77 12.60 0.27
C ASP A 259 -12.36 13.70 1.17
N GLY A 260 -11.54 14.71 1.52
CA GLY A 260 -12.01 15.94 2.12
C GLY A 260 -13.10 16.61 1.26
N MET A 261 -12.84 16.86 -0.02
CA MET A 261 -13.83 17.47 -0.92
C MET A 261 -15.10 16.61 -1.04
N ARG A 262 -14.93 15.30 -1.22
CA ARG A 262 -16.01 14.32 -1.35
C ARG A 262 -16.93 14.32 -0.12
N SER A 263 -16.34 14.30 1.07
CA SER A 263 -17.10 14.33 2.34
C SER A 263 -17.87 15.65 2.51
N LEU A 264 -17.29 16.78 2.12
CA LEU A 264 -17.94 18.09 2.21
C LEU A 264 -19.14 18.19 1.25
N LEU A 265 -19.00 17.71 0.02
CA LEU A 265 -20.11 17.62 -0.95
C LEU A 265 -21.27 16.76 -0.42
N ALA A 266 -20.95 15.60 0.15
CA ALA A 266 -21.95 14.70 0.73
C ALA A 266 -22.62 15.29 1.98
N LEU A 267 -21.88 16.03 2.81
CA LEU A 267 -22.43 16.74 3.97
C LEU A 267 -23.38 17.84 3.52
N GLN A 268 -23.03 18.63 2.50
CA GLN A 268 -23.92 19.66 1.95
C GLN A 268 -25.24 19.07 1.42
N GLU A 269 -25.18 17.93 0.71
CA GLU A 269 -26.36 17.17 0.27
C GLU A 269 -27.23 16.78 1.48
N THR A 270 -26.62 16.16 2.49
CA THR A 270 -27.33 15.64 3.68
C THR A 270 -27.94 16.77 4.52
N ALA A 271 -27.25 17.92 4.62
CA ALA A 271 -27.73 19.10 5.32
C ALA A 271 -28.78 19.89 4.53
N GLY A 272 -28.98 19.61 3.23
CA GLY A 272 -29.86 20.41 2.37
C GLY A 272 -29.37 21.86 2.20
N ALA A 273 -28.05 22.07 2.18
CA ALA A 273 -27.46 23.40 2.08
C ALA A 273 -27.80 24.10 0.75
N PRO A 274 -27.89 25.44 0.67
CA PRO A 274 -28.15 26.16 -0.57
C PRO A 274 -27.13 25.80 -1.67
N GLY A 275 -27.63 25.40 -2.85
CA GLY A 275 -26.81 24.94 -3.98
C GLY A 275 -26.40 23.46 -3.93
N ALA A 276 -26.68 22.74 -2.84
CA ALA A 276 -26.41 21.30 -2.73
C ALA A 276 -27.37 20.45 -3.57
N SER A 277 -28.65 20.84 -3.63
CA SER A 277 -29.71 20.08 -4.32
C SER A 277 -29.76 20.29 -5.84
N SER A 278 -28.98 21.22 -6.40
CA SER A 278 -29.03 21.55 -7.84
C SER A 278 -27.98 20.85 -8.70
N GLY A 279 -27.00 20.15 -8.09
CA GLY A 279 -25.85 19.58 -8.81
C GLY A 279 -25.65 18.08 -8.65
N LEU A 280 -25.65 17.57 -7.41
CA LEU A 280 -25.27 16.19 -7.09
C LEU A 280 -26.44 15.21 -7.31
N PRO A 281 -26.33 14.25 -8.24
CA PRO A 281 -27.38 13.24 -8.42
C PRO A 281 -27.47 12.34 -7.19
N ALA A 282 -28.69 11.96 -6.77
CA ALA A 282 -28.91 11.10 -5.60
C ALA A 282 -28.13 9.78 -5.65
N ALA A 283 -27.75 9.27 -4.48
CA ALA A 283 -27.08 7.98 -4.34
C ALA A 283 -27.88 6.84 -5.01
N PRO A 284 -27.21 5.85 -5.63
CA PRO A 284 -27.89 4.79 -6.36
C PRO A 284 -28.65 3.86 -5.42
N GLU A 285 -29.85 3.43 -5.85
CA GLU A 285 -30.54 2.30 -5.22
C GLU A 285 -30.00 1.00 -5.81
N LEU A 286 -29.16 0.31 -5.04
CA LEU A 286 -28.53 -0.93 -5.49
C LEU A 286 -29.44 -2.14 -5.25
N SER A 287 -29.40 -3.12 -6.16
CA SER A 287 -30.21 -4.34 -6.05
C SER A 287 -29.44 -5.65 -5.98
N GLY A 288 -28.11 -5.63 -6.12
CA GLY A 288 -27.26 -6.80 -5.88
C GLY A 288 -25.85 -6.65 -6.46
N ILE A 289 -24.97 -7.59 -6.10
CA ILE A 289 -23.67 -7.80 -6.76
C ILE A 289 -23.91 -8.70 -7.98
N VAL A 290 -23.55 -8.25 -9.17
CA VAL A 290 -23.86 -8.93 -10.43
C VAL A 290 -22.78 -9.94 -10.83
N PHE A 291 -21.52 -9.56 -10.65
CA PHE A 291 -20.35 -10.43 -10.78
C PHE A 291 -19.18 -9.89 -9.97
N THR A 292 -18.20 -10.74 -9.67
CA THR A 292 -16.88 -10.35 -9.19
C THR A 292 -15.82 -10.82 -10.19
N GLU A 293 -14.90 -9.95 -10.54
CA GLU A 293 -13.82 -10.23 -11.49
C GLU A 293 -12.50 -10.42 -10.75
N LEU A 294 -11.87 -11.54 -11.04
CA LEU A 294 -10.57 -11.93 -10.52
C LEU A 294 -9.54 -11.76 -11.62
N ALA A 295 -8.52 -10.96 -11.35
CA ALA A 295 -7.32 -10.93 -12.14
C ALA A 295 -6.48 -12.16 -11.83
N VAL A 296 -6.12 -12.91 -12.88
CA VAL A 296 -5.39 -14.18 -12.79
C VAL A 296 -4.33 -14.27 -13.88
N ASP A 297 -3.38 -15.19 -13.73
CA ASP A 297 -2.40 -15.54 -14.76
C ASP A 297 -2.46 -17.03 -15.12
N GLU A 298 -1.52 -17.48 -15.94
CA GLU A 298 -1.45 -18.89 -16.38
C GLU A 298 -1.19 -19.88 -15.23
N THR A 299 -0.74 -19.40 -14.06
CA THR A 299 -0.50 -20.22 -12.87
C THR A 299 -1.69 -20.21 -11.92
N SER A 300 -2.22 -19.02 -11.59
CA SER A 300 -3.32 -18.86 -10.64
C SER A 300 -4.68 -19.17 -11.24
N GLY A 301 -4.87 -18.93 -12.55
CA GLY A 301 -6.13 -19.16 -13.26
C GLY A 301 -6.63 -20.60 -13.20
N PRO A 302 -5.82 -21.62 -13.59
CA PRO A 302 -6.22 -23.03 -13.52
C PRO A 302 -6.58 -23.51 -12.10
N MET A 303 -5.87 -23.00 -11.08
CA MET A 303 -6.16 -23.31 -9.67
C MET A 303 -7.50 -22.74 -9.23
N VAL A 304 -7.78 -21.47 -9.55
CA VAL A 304 -9.08 -20.84 -9.23
C VAL A 304 -10.22 -21.53 -9.99
N ALA A 305 -10.03 -21.84 -11.27
CA ALA A 305 -10.99 -22.59 -12.08
C ALA A 305 -11.32 -23.97 -11.49
N THR A 306 -10.30 -24.70 -11.03
CA THR A 306 -10.49 -26.01 -10.38
C THR A 306 -11.31 -25.88 -9.09
N ALA A 307 -11.02 -24.86 -8.27
CA ALA A 307 -11.80 -24.59 -7.06
C ALA A 307 -13.25 -24.22 -7.37
N LEU A 308 -13.48 -23.35 -8.36
CA LEU A 308 -14.83 -22.98 -8.81
C LEU A 308 -15.63 -24.21 -9.29
N ALA A 309 -15.02 -25.08 -10.08
CA ALA A 309 -15.64 -26.34 -10.52
C ALA A 309 -16.00 -27.25 -9.33
N GLY A 310 -15.10 -27.40 -8.35
CA GLY A 310 -15.38 -28.16 -7.12
C GLY A 310 -16.51 -27.56 -6.28
N LEU A 311 -16.63 -26.22 -6.25
CA LEU A 311 -17.76 -25.51 -5.64
C LEU A 311 -19.07 -25.64 -6.45
N GLY A 312 -19.03 -26.25 -7.63
CA GLY A 312 -20.19 -26.49 -8.50
C GLY A 312 -20.46 -25.40 -9.54
N PHE A 313 -19.56 -24.43 -9.73
CA PHE A 313 -19.67 -23.45 -10.81
C PHE A 313 -19.36 -24.09 -12.17
N ALA A 314 -20.12 -23.68 -13.18
CA ALA A 314 -19.91 -24.05 -14.56
C ALA A 314 -19.21 -22.90 -15.32
N HIS A 315 -18.24 -23.22 -16.16
CA HIS A 315 -17.66 -22.28 -17.11
C HIS A 315 -18.62 -22.11 -18.29
N VAL A 316 -19.53 -21.14 -18.20
CA VAL A 316 -20.67 -21.00 -19.11
C VAL A 316 -20.37 -20.15 -20.34
N GLY A 317 -19.28 -19.37 -20.34
CA GLY A 317 -18.95 -18.55 -21.49
C GLY A 317 -17.53 -18.00 -21.51
N ARG A 318 -17.06 -17.65 -22.71
CA ARG A 318 -15.81 -16.93 -22.95
C ARG A 318 -16.12 -15.58 -23.58
N HIS A 319 -15.48 -14.52 -23.11
CA HIS A 319 -15.67 -13.20 -23.71
C HIS A 319 -15.25 -13.23 -25.19
N ARG A 320 -16.01 -12.57 -26.04
CA ARG A 320 -15.87 -12.64 -27.51
C ARG A 320 -14.50 -12.16 -28.04
N SER A 321 -13.90 -11.20 -27.36
CA SER A 321 -12.70 -10.46 -27.79
C SER A 321 -11.57 -10.38 -26.77
N LYS A 322 -11.85 -10.69 -25.49
CA LYS A 322 -10.92 -10.49 -24.37
C LYS A 322 -10.64 -11.83 -23.70
N PRO A 323 -9.48 -12.05 -23.08
CA PRO A 323 -9.16 -13.32 -22.44
C PRO A 323 -9.83 -13.40 -21.06
N VAL A 324 -11.17 -13.37 -21.05
CA VAL A 324 -12.01 -13.39 -19.86
C VAL A 324 -12.98 -14.56 -19.92
N GLN A 325 -13.06 -15.32 -18.82
CA GLN A 325 -13.96 -16.46 -18.67
C GLN A 325 -15.10 -16.12 -17.71
N LEU A 326 -16.33 -16.53 -18.03
CA LEU A 326 -17.50 -16.42 -17.17
C LEU A 326 -17.80 -17.77 -16.50
N TRP A 327 -17.74 -17.77 -15.18
CA TRP A 327 -18.10 -18.89 -14.32
C TRP A 327 -19.39 -18.58 -13.55
N GLN A 328 -20.37 -19.47 -13.60
CA GLN A 328 -21.70 -19.22 -13.04
C GLN A 328 -22.26 -20.44 -12.30
N GLN A 329 -23.00 -20.18 -11.21
CA GLN A 329 -23.87 -21.11 -10.53
C GLN A 329 -25.09 -20.35 -9.99
N ALA A 330 -26.29 -20.71 -10.44
CA ALA A 330 -27.50 -19.90 -10.21
C ALA A 330 -27.23 -18.41 -10.55
N ASP A 331 -27.42 -17.48 -9.60
CA ASP A 331 -27.16 -16.05 -9.80
C ASP A 331 -25.73 -15.63 -9.41
N ALA A 332 -24.90 -16.52 -8.85
CA ALA A 332 -23.52 -16.22 -8.51
C ALA A 332 -22.63 -16.26 -9.76
N ARG A 333 -21.84 -15.20 -9.99
CA ARG A 333 -20.97 -15.07 -11.17
C ARG A 333 -19.57 -14.61 -10.79
N ILE A 334 -18.57 -15.33 -11.30
CA ILE A 334 -17.15 -14.99 -11.19
C ILE A 334 -16.56 -14.86 -12.59
N LEU A 335 -15.85 -13.76 -12.85
CA LEU A 335 -15.07 -13.57 -14.07
C LEU A 335 -13.60 -13.86 -13.78
N LEU A 336 -12.94 -14.64 -14.63
CA LEU A 336 -11.48 -14.83 -14.59
C LEU A 336 -10.86 -14.05 -15.74
N ASN A 337 -10.11 -12.99 -15.43
CA ASN A 337 -9.46 -12.11 -16.41
C ASN A 337 -7.96 -12.38 -16.48
N PHE A 338 -7.50 -12.89 -17.63
CA PHE A 338 -6.10 -13.22 -17.90
C PHE A 338 -5.31 -12.08 -18.56
N ASP A 339 -5.94 -10.95 -18.92
CA ASP A 339 -5.25 -9.77 -19.46
C ASP A 339 -4.65 -8.89 -18.37
N ALA A 340 -5.12 -9.08 -17.13
CA ALA A 340 -4.67 -8.33 -15.95
C ALA A 340 -3.24 -8.69 -15.49
N GLN A 341 -2.50 -9.51 -16.24
CA GLN A 341 -1.13 -9.95 -15.95
C GLN A 341 -0.15 -8.81 -15.62
N ARG A 342 -0.39 -7.60 -16.11
CA ARG A 342 0.44 -6.41 -15.81
C ARG A 342 0.20 -5.80 -14.44
N THR A 343 -0.88 -6.19 -13.75
CA THR A 343 -1.37 -5.56 -12.51
C THR A 343 -1.35 -6.49 -11.30
N VAL A 344 -1.04 -7.77 -11.51
CA VAL A 344 -1.08 -8.80 -10.47
C VAL A 344 0.28 -9.51 -10.41
N THR A 345 0.78 -9.73 -9.20
CA THR A 345 2.04 -10.45 -9.01
C THR A 345 1.94 -11.86 -9.62
N PRO A 346 2.98 -12.37 -10.30
CA PRO A 346 2.93 -13.72 -10.87
C PRO A 346 2.57 -14.80 -9.84
N GLY A 347 1.74 -15.76 -10.23
CA GLY A 347 1.20 -16.83 -9.38
C GLY A 347 0.10 -16.39 -8.43
N THR A 348 -0.37 -15.14 -8.52
CA THR A 348 -1.36 -14.58 -7.60
C THR A 348 -2.70 -14.35 -8.29
N ALA A 349 -3.78 -14.44 -7.50
CA ALA A 349 -5.14 -14.10 -7.93
C ALA A 349 -5.65 -13.02 -6.99
N SER A 350 -6.29 -11.97 -7.51
CA SER A 350 -6.85 -10.86 -6.73
C SER A 350 -8.18 -10.38 -7.32
N VAL A 351 -9.03 -9.82 -6.47
CA VAL A 351 -10.22 -9.09 -6.94
C VAL A 351 -9.73 -7.80 -7.59
N CYS A 352 -10.02 -7.62 -8.88
CA CYS A 352 -9.68 -6.40 -9.61
C CYS A 352 -10.92 -5.57 -9.97
N ALA A 353 -12.09 -6.21 -10.04
CA ALA A 353 -13.34 -5.50 -10.25
C ALA A 353 -14.55 -6.22 -9.65
N PHE A 354 -15.65 -5.50 -9.49
CA PHE A 354 -16.96 -6.08 -9.25
C PHE A 354 -18.06 -5.20 -9.85
N ALA A 355 -19.21 -5.80 -10.14
CA ALA A 355 -20.36 -5.10 -10.69
C ALA A 355 -21.51 -5.00 -9.68
N VAL A 356 -22.14 -3.82 -9.62
CA VAL A 356 -23.36 -3.59 -8.85
C VAL A 356 -24.51 -3.20 -9.76
N GLU A 357 -25.69 -3.76 -9.46
CA GLU A 357 -26.92 -3.49 -10.20
C GLU A 357 -27.54 -2.17 -9.74
N THR A 358 -27.73 -1.23 -10.66
CA THR A 358 -28.36 0.08 -10.44
C THR A 358 -29.40 0.38 -11.53
N ALA A 359 -30.50 1.02 -11.14
CA ALA A 359 -31.59 1.37 -12.07
C ALA A 359 -31.15 2.37 -13.17
N ASP A 360 -30.14 3.20 -12.87
CA ASP A 360 -29.63 4.24 -13.77
C ASP A 360 -28.09 4.32 -13.65
N PRO A 361 -27.36 3.49 -14.44
CA PRO A 361 -25.90 3.53 -14.48
C PRO A 361 -25.35 4.91 -14.80
N ALA A 362 -25.91 5.63 -15.78
CA ALA A 362 -25.42 6.93 -16.20
C ALA A 362 -25.55 7.99 -15.10
N ARG A 363 -26.66 8.00 -14.34
CA ARG A 363 -26.80 8.86 -13.15
C ARG A 363 -25.81 8.51 -12.06
N SER A 364 -25.58 7.20 -11.85
CA SER A 364 -24.63 6.70 -10.87
C SER A 364 -23.19 7.12 -11.21
N THR A 365 -22.81 7.06 -12.49
CA THR A 365 -21.52 7.55 -13.01
C THR A 365 -21.37 9.06 -12.83
N ARG A 366 -22.39 9.85 -13.18
CA ARG A 366 -22.36 11.32 -12.97
C ARG A 366 -22.20 11.67 -11.49
N ARG A 367 -22.84 10.92 -10.57
CA ARG A 367 -22.64 11.11 -9.13
C ARG A 367 -21.20 10.84 -8.74
N ALA A 368 -20.65 9.70 -9.17
CA ALA A 368 -19.28 9.31 -8.88
C ALA A 368 -18.27 10.36 -9.37
N GLU A 369 -18.42 10.82 -10.62
CA GLU A 369 -17.56 11.86 -11.22
C GLU A 369 -17.62 13.19 -10.44
N GLN A 370 -18.82 13.63 -10.05
CA GLN A 370 -18.98 14.85 -9.24
C GLN A 370 -18.40 14.71 -7.82
N LEU A 371 -18.32 13.48 -7.30
CA LEU A 371 -17.66 13.12 -6.04
C LEU A 371 -16.19 12.76 -6.23
N LEU A 372 -15.60 13.12 -7.38
CA LEU A 372 -14.19 12.94 -7.69
C LEU A 372 -13.73 11.48 -7.69
N ALA A 373 -14.65 10.53 -7.90
CA ALA A 373 -14.27 9.16 -8.22
C ALA A 373 -13.89 9.11 -9.71
N PRO A 374 -12.69 8.60 -10.07
CA PRO A 374 -12.29 8.49 -11.45
C PRO A 374 -13.24 7.58 -12.24
N VAL A 375 -13.80 8.09 -13.34
CA VAL A 375 -14.49 7.27 -14.34
C VAL A 375 -13.42 6.61 -15.20
N LEU A 376 -13.42 5.29 -15.26
CA LEU A 376 -12.39 4.54 -15.96
C LEU A 376 -12.70 4.49 -17.46
N PRO A 377 -11.77 4.87 -18.35
CA PRO A 377 -11.97 4.72 -19.78
C PRO A 377 -12.00 3.23 -20.12
N ARG A 378 -13.00 2.81 -20.88
CA ARG A 378 -13.11 1.43 -21.37
C ARG A 378 -13.03 1.41 -22.88
N LEU A 379 -12.07 0.65 -23.40
CA LEU A 379 -12.07 0.23 -24.80
C LEU A 379 -13.07 -0.91 -24.95
N HIS A 380 -14.07 -0.70 -25.81
CA HIS A 380 -15.05 -1.70 -26.19
C HIS A 380 -15.11 -1.77 -27.71
N GLU A 381 -15.31 -2.97 -28.25
CA GLU A 381 -15.63 -3.14 -29.66
C GLU A 381 -17.11 -2.76 -29.91
N PRO A 382 -17.52 -2.44 -31.15
CA PRO A 382 -18.89 -2.02 -31.47
C PRO A 382 -19.98 -3.01 -31.06
N GLU A 383 -19.62 -4.28 -30.92
CA GLU A 383 -20.54 -5.36 -30.58
C GLU A 383 -20.55 -5.72 -29.08
N GLU A 384 -19.70 -5.06 -28.27
CA GLU A 384 -19.62 -5.25 -26.81
C GLU A 384 -20.55 -4.28 -26.08
N ALA A 385 -21.07 -4.70 -24.92
CA ALA A 385 -21.87 -3.85 -24.07
C ALA A 385 -21.07 -2.66 -23.51
N GLU A 386 -21.66 -1.48 -23.61
CA GLU A 386 -21.11 -0.27 -22.98
C GLU A 386 -21.36 -0.30 -21.48
N LEU A 387 -20.30 -0.60 -20.71
CA LEU A 387 -20.34 -0.63 -19.25
C LEU A 387 -19.54 0.53 -18.67
N ALA A 388 -20.22 1.36 -17.87
CA ALA A 388 -19.55 2.36 -17.07
C ALA A 388 -18.87 1.72 -15.85
N SER A 389 -17.63 2.11 -15.59
CA SER A 389 -16.91 1.76 -14.37
C SER A 389 -16.24 2.97 -13.74
N ILE A 390 -16.06 2.87 -12.43
CA ILE A 390 -15.37 3.86 -11.60
C ILE A 390 -14.29 3.18 -10.78
N ALA A 391 -13.24 3.90 -10.39
CA ALA A 391 -12.21 3.37 -9.50
C ALA A 391 -12.57 3.63 -8.03
N ALA A 392 -12.52 2.59 -7.21
CA ALA A 392 -12.42 2.70 -5.76
C ALA A 392 -10.99 3.15 -5.35
N PRO A 393 -10.77 3.63 -4.11
CA PRO A 393 -9.47 4.13 -3.66
C PRO A 393 -8.32 3.12 -3.78
N ASP A 394 -8.59 1.84 -3.53
CA ASP A 394 -7.62 0.74 -3.68
C ASP A 394 -7.34 0.36 -5.15
N GLY A 395 -7.94 1.06 -6.11
CA GLY A 395 -7.85 0.80 -7.54
C GLY A 395 -8.84 -0.25 -8.06
N THR A 396 -9.67 -0.87 -7.19
CA THR A 396 -10.69 -1.83 -7.62
C THR A 396 -11.72 -1.14 -8.52
N ALA A 397 -11.98 -1.70 -9.70
CA ALA A 397 -12.99 -1.17 -10.60
C ALA A 397 -14.41 -1.57 -10.15
N VAL A 398 -15.31 -0.61 -10.05
CA VAL A 398 -16.72 -0.83 -9.74
C VAL A 398 -17.55 -0.58 -11.00
N PHE A 399 -18.10 -1.64 -11.58
CA PHE A 399 -19.01 -1.56 -12.71
C PHE A 399 -20.42 -1.21 -12.24
N LEU A 400 -21.02 -0.22 -12.89
CA LEU A 400 -22.39 0.21 -12.67
C LEU A 400 -23.23 -0.37 -13.80
N VAL A 401 -23.98 -1.43 -13.51
CA VAL A 401 -24.66 -2.20 -14.56
C VAL A 401 -26.17 -2.19 -14.36
N ARG A 402 -26.89 -2.50 -15.44
CA ARG A 402 -28.32 -2.75 -15.41
C ARG A 402 -28.65 -4.02 -16.20
N THR A 403 -29.25 -5.02 -15.56
CA THR A 403 -29.61 -6.31 -16.16
C THR A 403 -31.12 -6.41 -16.40
N GLY A 404 -31.54 -6.88 -17.58
CA GLY A 404 -32.96 -7.09 -17.94
C GLY A 404 -33.15 -7.70 -19.34
N PRO A 405 -34.27 -8.40 -19.60
CA PRO A 405 -34.48 -9.20 -20.82
C PRO A 405 -34.63 -8.39 -22.12
N ASP A 406 -35.04 -7.12 -22.04
CA ASP A 406 -35.34 -6.29 -23.22
C ASP A 406 -34.17 -5.40 -23.69
N ARG A 407 -32.93 -5.62 -23.20
CA ARG A 407 -31.81 -4.67 -23.40
C ARG A 407 -30.47 -5.36 -23.63
N GLU A 408 -29.53 -4.64 -24.26
CA GLU A 408 -28.12 -5.03 -24.41
C GLU A 408 -27.56 -5.39 -23.03
N SER A 409 -27.45 -6.69 -22.80
CA SER A 409 -26.97 -7.24 -21.54
C SER A 409 -25.49 -7.53 -21.72
N TRP A 410 -24.66 -7.09 -20.78
CA TRP A 410 -23.23 -7.44 -20.73
C TRP A 410 -22.98 -8.95 -20.83
N ALA A 411 -23.94 -9.79 -20.44
CA ALA A 411 -23.85 -11.24 -20.60
C ALA A 411 -23.76 -11.68 -22.07
N GLN A 412 -24.27 -10.87 -23.02
CA GLN A 412 -24.16 -11.11 -24.46
C GLN A 412 -22.71 -11.00 -24.95
N ASP A 413 -21.81 -10.35 -24.21
CA ASP A 413 -20.39 -10.28 -24.56
C ASP A 413 -19.68 -11.65 -24.47
N PHE A 414 -20.32 -12.62 -23.83
CA PHE A 414 -19.80 -13.98 -23.63
C PHE A 414 -20.42 -14.96 -24.61
N LEU A 415 -19.56 -15.60 -25.41
CA LEU A 415 -19.93 -16.72 -26.25
C LEU A 415 -20.12 -17.96 -25.37
N PRO A 416 -21.23 -18.71 -25.52
CA PRO A 416 -21.52 -19.86 -24.69
C PRO A 416 -20.48 -20.97 -24.88
N VAL A 417 -20.18 -21.69 -23.81
CA VAL A 417 -19.35 -22.89 -23.83
C VAL A 417 -20.16 -24.07 -23.31
N ASP A 418 -20.05 -25.22 -23.96
CA ASP A 418 -20.69 -26.45 -23.50
C ASP A 418 -20.13 -26.85 -22.13
N ALA A 419 -20.93 -26.63 -21.09
CA ALA A 419 -20.59 -26.93 -19.71
C ALA A 419 -21.55 -27.97 -19.13
N PRO A 420 -21.05 -29.01 -18.42
CA PRO A 420 -21.91 -30.00 -17.80
C PRO A 420 -22.77 -29.36 -16.72
N ALA A 421 -24.07 -29.67 -16.73
CA ALA A 421 -25.00 -29.18 -15.71
C ALA A 421 -24.68 -29.82 -14.35
N THR A 422 -24.45 -28.98 -13.34
CA THR A 422 -24.22 -29.38 -11.96
C THR A 422 -25.43 -29.01 -11.10
N THR A 423 -25.75 -29.83 -10.09
CA THR A 423 -26.79 -29.47 -9.11
C THR A 423 -26.34 -28.26 -8.31
N ALA A 424 -27.10 -27.16 -8.40
CA ALA A 424 -26.81 -25.93 -7.70
C ALA A 424 -26.90 -26.11 -6.18
N VAL A 425 -25.88 -25.65 -5.47
CA VAL A 425 -25.77 -25.66 -4.00
C VAL A 425 -25.57 -24.26 -3.42
N VAL A 426 -25.33 -23.27 -4.28
CA VAL A 426 -25.34 -21.84 -3.92
C VAL A 426 -26.38 -21.10 -4.76
N THR A 427 -26.97 -20.05 -4.21
CA THR A 427 -28.06 -19.29 -4.83
C THR A 427 -27.60 -17.95 -5.40
N GLY A 428 -26.51 -17.36 -4.90
CA GLY A 428 -26.00 -16.07 -5.34
C GLY A 428 -24.81 -15.59 -4.51
N THR A 429 -24.30 -14.39 -4.79
CA THR A 429 -23.26 -13.74 -3.96
C THR A 429 -23.89 -13.14 -2.69
N ASP A 430 -23.34 -13.44 -1.51
CA ASP A 430 -23.75 -12.85 -0.22
C ASP A 430 -22.99 -11.55 0.07
N HIS A 431 -21.67 -11.58 0.01
CA HIS A 431 -20.81 -10.41 0.24
C HIS A 431 -19.45 -10.53 -0.43
N LEU A 432 -18.82 -9.39 -0.65
CA LEU A 432 -17.43 -9.27 -1.08
C LEU A 432 -16.59 -8.77 0.10
N SER A 433 -15.39 -9.34 0.27
CA SER A 433 -14.43 -8.88 1.27
C SER A 433 -13.15 -8.40 0.59
N LEU A 434 -12.89 -7.11 0.77
CA LEU A 434 -11.70 -6.43 0.30
C LEU A 434 -10.74 -6.23 1.47
N THR A 435 -9.45 -6.15 1.14
CA THR A 435 -8.41 -5.82 2.12
C THR A 435 -7.58 -4.68 1.57
N ASP A 436 -7.75 -3.54 2.22
CA ASP A 436 -7.17 -2.24 1.90
C ASP A 436 -5.84 -2.05 2.62
N THR A 437 -5.08 -1.05 2.19
CA THR A 437 -3.95 -0.56 2.98
C THR A 437 -4.46 0.13 4.25
N VAL A 438 -3.56 0.54 5.14
CA VAL A 438 -3.97 1.33 6.32
C VAL A 438 -4.48 2.70 5.88
N ASP A 439 -3.86 3.25 4.85
CA ASP A 439 -4.14 4.59 4.32
C ASP A 439 -5.49 4.61 3.59
N ASP A 440 -5.80 3.58 2.80
CA ASP A 440 -7.02 3.53 1.98
C ASP A 440 -8.27 3.09 2.76
N PHE A 441 -8.14 2.60 4.00
CA PHE A 441 -9.25 1.95 4.71
C PHE A 441 -10.43 2.89 5.03
N ASP A 442 -10.12 4.10 5.54
CA ASP A 442 -11.16 5.11 5.81
C ASP A 442 -11.67 5.75 4.51
N ASP A 443 -10.79 5.91 3.52
CA ASP A 443 -11.13 6.44 2.20
C ASP A 443 -12.10 5.52 1.45
N ALA A 444 -11.85 4.21 1.45
CA ALA A 444 -12.72 3.20 0.88
C ALA A 444 -14.10 3.22 1.56
N ALA A 445 -14.14 3.34 2.89
CA ALA A 445 -15.40 3.44 3.63
C ALA A 445 -16.20 4.70 3.25
N LEU A 446 -15.52 5.84 3.09
CA LEU A 446 -16.16 7.08 2.66
C LEU A 446 -16.67 6.93 1.23
N PHE A 447 -15.85 6.42 0.31
CA PHE A 447 -16.19 6.15 -1.09
C PHE A 447 -17.46 5.31 -1.20
N TYR A 448 -17.49 4.13 -0.59
CA TYR A 448 -18.65 3.23 -0.68
C TYR A 448 -19.91 3.85 -0.08
N ARG A 449 -19.75 4.67 0.96
CA ARG A 449 -20.87 5.38 1.57
C ARG A 449 -21.44 6.47 0.67
N VAL A 450 -20.61 7.38 0.20
CA VAL A 450 -21.08 8.60 -0.48
C VAL A 450 -21.30 8.40 -1.98
N VAL A 451 -20.50 7.56 -2.63
CA VAL A 451 -20.59 7.29 -4.06
C VAL A 451 -21.66 6.24 -4.34
N LEU A 452 -21.64 5.11 -3.62
CA LEU A 452 -22.58 4.00 -3.83
C LEU A 452 -23.80 4.01 -2.89
N GLY A 453 -23.86 4.93 -1.93
CA GLY A 453 -25.00 5.01 -1.00
C GLY A 453 -25.03 3.91 0.06
N LEU A 454 -23.91 3.21 0.30
CA LEU A 454 -23.85 2.17 1.32
C LEU A 454 -23.82 2.79 2.73
N ARG A 455 -24.32 2.06 3.73
CA ARG A 455 -24.20 2.43 5.13
C ARG A 455 -22.99 1.71 5.73
N ALA A 456 -22.04 2.49 6.23
CA ALA A 456 -20.92 1.96 6.99
C ALA A 456 -21.40 1.48 8.37
N GLY A 457 -21.02 0.27 8.75
CA GLY A 457 -21.16 -0.25 10.10
C GLY A 457 -20.04 0.23 11.01
N ALA A 458 -20.11 -0.14 12.29
CA ALA A 458 -19.04 0.14 13.23
C ALA A 458 -17.74 -0.58 12.84
N THR A 459 -16.60 0.08 13.07
CA THR A 459 -15.29 -0.58 12.96
C THR A 459 -15.17 -1.62 14.06
N THR A 460 -14.84 -2.84 13.68
CA THR A 460 -14.54 -3.95 14.60
C THR A 460 -13.04 -4.23 14.57
N GLU A 461 -12.45 -4.41 15.75
CA GLU A 461 -11.07 -4.84 15.90
C GLU A 461 -11.01 -6.32 16.24
N ILE A 462 -10.30 -7.09 15.44
CA ILE A 462 -10.18 -8.56 15.54
C ILE A 462 -8.75 -8.87 15.96
N ALA A 463 -8.60 -9.50 17.13
CA ALA A 463 -7.33 -10.03 17.61
C ALA A 463 -6.99 -11.32 16.85
N ALA A 464 -6.35 -11.18 15.68
CA ALA A 464 -5.95 -12.33 14.88
C ALA A 464 -4.61 -12.93 15.35
N PRO A 465 -4.32 -14.20 15.00
CA PRO A 465 -3.08 -14.88 15.42
C PRO A 465 -1.78 -14.17 14.99
N PHE A 466 -1.88 -13.26 14.05
CA PHE A 466 -0.76 -12.51 13.48
C PHE A 466 -1.00 -11.00 13.48
N GLY A 467 -1.69 -10.50 14.51
CA GLY A 467 -1.81 -9.08 14.80
C GLY A 467 -3.24 -8.59 14.67
N LEU A 468 -3.43 -7.30 14.90
CA LEU A 468 -4.76 -6.68 14.86
C LEU A 468 -5.25 -6.57 13.41
N ILE A 469 -6.50 -6.93 13.17
CA ILE A 469 -7.22 -6.62 11.94
C ILE A 469 -8.35 -5.66 12.29
N ARG A 470 -8.44 -4.56 11.55
CA ARG A 470 -9.61 -3.69 11.57
C ARG A 470 -10.53 -4.11 10.44
N SER A 471 -11.82 -4.20 10.73
CA SER A 471 -12.84 -4.56 9.75
C SER A 471 -14.02 -3.60 9.84
N ARG A 472 -14.56 -3.19 8.70
CA ARG A 472 -15.75 -2.34 8.61
C ARG A 472 -16.64 -2.83 7.47
N ALA A 473 -17.92 -3.07 7.77
CA ALA A 473 -18.89 -3.46 6.75
C ALA A 473 -19.52 -2.21 6.11
N ALA A 474 -19.82 -2.27 4.81
CA ALA A 474 -20.60 -1.30 4.07
C ALA A 474 -21.77 -2.04 3.40
N THR A 475 -23.00 -1.67 3.72
CA THR A 475 -24.20 -2.37 3.22
C THR A 475 -25.29 -1.43 2.76
N ASP A 476 -26.01 -1.78 1.69
CA ASP A 476 -27.21 -1.01 1.33
C ASP A 476 -28.33 -1.25 2.38
N PRO A 477 -29.34 -0.38 2.47
CA PRO A 477 -30.41 -0.50 3.47
C PRO A 477 -31.21 -1.81 3.43
N ARG A 478 -31.19 -2.53 2.30
CA ARG A 478 -31.87 -3.83 2.14
C ARG A 478 -30.90 -5.01 2.16
N HIS A 479 -29.63 -4.78 2.45
CA HIS A 479 -28.59 -5.81 2.61
C HIS A 479 -28.39 -6.74 1.39
N ARG A 480 -28.65 -6.23 0.19
CA ARG A 480 -28.43 -6.90 -1.10
C ARG A 480 -27.02 -6.69 -1.65
N VAL A 481 -26.38 -5.59 -1.28
CA VAL A 481 -24.96 -5.32 -1.52
C VAL A 481 -24.27 -5.21 -0.17
N ARG A 482 -23.27 -6.06 0.04
CA ARG A 482 -22.48 -6.16 1.27
C ARG A 482 -21.00 -6.21 0.90
N ILE A 483 -20.24 -5.25 1.39
CA ILE A 483 -18.78 -5.18 1.22
C ILE A 483 -18.16 -5.11 2.62
N THR A 484 -17.24 -6.01 2.94
CA THR A 484 -16.43 -5.91 4.16
C THR A 484 -15.04 -5.41 3.79
N LEU A 485 -14.66 -4.28 4.36
CA LEU A 485 -13.33 -3.68 4.24
C LEU A 485 -12.50 -4.16 5.40
N ASN A 486 -11.26 -4.57 5.13
CA ASN A 486 -10.33 -5.01 6.17
C ASN A 486 -8.99 -4.32 6.00
N THR A 487 -8.29 -4.07 7.09
CA THR A 487 -6.91 -3.60 7.05
C THR A 487 -6.12 -4.16 8.23
N ALA A 488 -4.82 -4.27 8.08
CA ALA A 488 -3.91 -4.69 9.12
C ALA A 488 -2.96 -3.53 9.47
N PRO A 489 -3.19 -2.81 10.59
CA PRO A 489 -2.42 -1.61 10.94
C PRO A 489 -0.91 -1.81 10.99
N LEU A 490 -0.45 -2.96 11.48
CA LEU A 490 0.97 -3.27 11.58
C LEU A 490 1.21 -4.78 11.62
N ARG A 491 2.16 -5.27 10.84
CA ARG A 491 2.68 -6.64 10.89
C ARG A 491 4.20 -6.59 10.94
N ARG A 492 4.83 -7.33 11.86
CA ARG A 492 6.30 -7.36 12.02
C ARG A 492 6.77 -8.81 12.23
N GLY A 493 7.95 -9.15 11.70
CA GLY A 493 8.63 -10.42 11.98
C GLY A 493 8.03 -11.65 11.31
N ASP A 494 8.71 -12.78 11.50
CA ASP A 494 8.49 -14.06 10.77
C ASP A 494 7.15 -14.76 11.08
N TRP A 495 6.39 -14.22 12.04
CA TRP A 495 5.06 -14.70 12.42
C TRP A 495 3.92 -14.03 11.64
N ALA A 496 4.21 -12.98 10.86
CA ALA A 496 3.26 -12.40 9.91
C ALA A 496 2.82 -13.46 8.87
N PRO A 497 1.57 -13.45 8.40
CA PRO A 497 1.14 -14.40 7.39
C PRO A 497 1.82 -14.03 6.06
N ALA A 498 2.28 -15.04 5.33
CA ALA A 498 2.89 -14.81 4.00
C ALA A 498 1.93 -14.23 2.97
N VAL A 499 0.62 -14.26 3.25
CA VAL A 499 -0.43 -13.59 2.49
C VAL A 499 -0.80 -12.28 3.21
N PRO A 500 -0.31 -11.11 2.76
CA PRO A 500 -0.49 -9.86 3.50
C PRO A 500 -1.94 -9.37 3.46
N SER A 501 -2.64 -9.49 2.33
CA SER A 501 -3.93 -8.81 2.14
C SER A 501 -5.03 -9.72 1.57
N PRO A 502 -5.44 -10.79 2.27
CA PRO A 502 -6.38 -11.77 1.71
C PRO A 502 -7.75 -11.15 1.39
N GLN A 503 -8.36 -11.54 0.28
CA GLN A 503 -9.68 -11.11 -0.19
C GLN A 503 -10.58 -12.35 -0.34
N HIS A 504 -11.90 -12.19 -0.21
CA HIS A 504 -12.82 -13.29 -0.48
C HIS A 504 -14.14 -12.88 -1.08
N VAL A 505 -14.73 -13.81 -1.82
CA VAL A 505 -16.13 -13.74 -2.26
C VAL A 505 -16.93 -14.79 -1.50
N ALA A 506 -18.04 -14.38 -0.91
CA ALA A 506 -18.94 -15.27 -0.18
C ALA A 506 -20.19 -15.57 -0.99
N PHE A 507 -20.57 -16.84 -1.07
CA PHE A 507 -21.76 -17.31 -1.78
C PHE A 507 -22.84 -17.77 -0.80
N ARG A 508 -24.09 -17.38 -1.04
CA ARG A 508 -25.24 -17.75 -0.22
C ARG A 508 -25.71 -19.16 -0.53
N THR A 509 -26.11 -19.91 0.49
CA THR A 509 -26.77 -21.22 0.38
C THR A 509 -27.91 -21.32 1.39
N ASP A 510 -28.90 -22.18 1.09
CA ASP A 510 -30.02 -22.47 1.98
C ASP A 510 -29.70 -23.60 2.97
N ASP A 511 -28.64 -24.39 2.72
CA ASP A 511 -28.17 -25.49 3.58
C ASP A 511 -26.65 -25.62 3.51
N ALA A 512 -25.95 -25.04 4.49
CA ALA A 512 -24.48 -25.03 4.53
C ALA A 512 -23.88 -26.43 4.73
N LEU A 513 -24.57 -27.33 5.44
CA LEU A 513 -24.06 -28.68 5.71
C LEU A 513 -24.14 -29.54 4.45
N ALA A 514 -25.30 -29.52 3.77
CA ALA A 514 -25.46 -30.21 2.50
C ALA A 514 -24.53 -29.64 1.42
N ALA A 515 -24.38 -28.32 1.35
CA ALA A 515 -23.44 -27.67 0.42
C ALA A 515 -21.99 -28.10 0.68
N ALA A 516 -21.52 -28.07 1.93
CA ALA A 516 -20.17 -28.50 2.27
C ALA A 516 -19.91 -29.96 1.92
N ALA A 517 -20.86 -30.86 2.21
CA ALA A 517 -20.75 -32.28 1.86
C ALA A 517 -20.68 -32.50 0.34
N ALA A 518 -21.56 -31.85 -0.42
CA ALA A 518 -21.58 -31.95 -1.88
C ALA A 518 -20.30 -31.39 -2.52
N MET A 519 -19.79 -30.27 -2.01
CA MET A 519 -18.55 -29.65 -2.51
C MET A 519 -17.32 -30.51 -2.20
N ARG A 520 -17.25 -31.15 -1.03
CA ARG A 520 -16.18 -32.13 -0.74
C ARG A 520 -16.23 -33.32 -1.68
N ALA A 521 -17.42 -33.87 -1.94
CA ALA A 521 -17.58 -34.99 -2.86
C ALA A 521 -17.14 -34.66 -4.30
N ARG A 522 -17.19 -33.37 -4.68
CA ARG A 522 -16.70 -32.83 -5.96
C ARG A 522 -15.22 -32.46 -5.94
N GLY A 523 -14.52 -32.64 -4.83
CA GLY A 523 -13.10 -32.31 -4.70
C GLY A 523 -12.82 -30.82 -4.48
N ALA A 524 -13.78 -30.03 -3.98
CA ALA A 524 -13.52 -28.64 -3.60
C ALA A 524 -12.44 -28.57 -2.50
N PRO A 525 -11.48 -27.63 -2.59
CA PRO A 525 -10.42 -27.47 -1.59
C PRO A 525 -11.01 -26.74 -0.36
N LEU A 526 -11.82 -27.42 0.45
CA LEU A 526 -12.42 -26.83 1.65
C LEU A 526 -11.41 -26.79 2.80
N LEU A 527 -11.40 -25.67 3.53
CA LEU A 527 -10.53 -25.45 4.67
C LEU A 527 -10.96 -26.32 5.86
N THR A 528 -10.04 -27.12 6.37
CA THR A 528 -10.28 -27.90 7.60
C THR A 528 -10.18 -27.03 8.83
N ILE A 529 -11.21 -27.07 9.67
CA ILE A 529 -11.26 -26.34 10.95
C ILE A 529 -10.82 -27.27 12.09
N PRO A 530 -9.99 -26.80 13.05
CA PRO A 530 -9.52 -27.62 14.17
C PRO A 530 -10.64 -28.12 15.08
N ASP A 531 -10.54 -29.36 15.57
CA ASP A 531 -11.51 -29.98 16.49
C ASP A 531 -11.77 -29.18 17.76
N ASN A 532 -10.74 -28.48 18.27
CA ASN A 532 -10.84 -27.63 19.45
C ASN A 532 -11.91 -26.54 19.32
N TYR A 533 -12.17 -26.05 18.10
CA TYR A 533 -13.24 -25.10 17.86
C TYR A 533 -14.62 -25.69 18.20
N TYR A 534 -14.88 -26.95 17.83
CA TYR A 534 -16.16 -27.61 18.05
C TYR A 534 -16.37 -27.99 19.52
N THR A 535 -15.29 -28.38 20.20
CA THR A 535 -15.29 -28.60 21.65
C THR A 535 -15.66 -27.31 22.40
N ASP A 536 -15.05 -26.18 22.05
CA ASP A 536 -15.42 -24.86 22.62
C ASP A 536 -16.86 -24.48 22.26
N LEU A 537 -17.25 -24.63 20.99
CA LEU A 537 -18.57 -24.26 20.50
C LEU A 537 -19.69 -24.96 21.25
N GLY A 538 -19.56 -26.27 21.48
CA GLY A 538 -20.52 -27.06 22.25
C GLY A 538 -20.65 -26.58 23.69
N ALA A 539 -19.52 -26.27 24.34
CA ALA A 539 -19.50 -25.77 25.72
C ALA A 539 -20.05 -24.33 25.83
N ARG A 540 -19.79 -23.48 24.84
CA ARG A 540 -20.12 -22.04 24.86
C ARG A 540 -21.58 -21.75 24.54
N LEU A 541 -22.21 -22.52 23.66
CA LEU A 541 -23.54 -22.19 23.10
C LEU A 541 -24.65 -23.21 23.40
N ASP A 542 -24.35 -24.29 24.14
CA ASP A 542 -25.29 -25.36 24.52
C ASP A 542 -26.09 -25.90 23.31
N LEU A 543 -25.38 -26.17 22.22
CA LEU A 543 -25.96 -26.68 20.98
C LEU A 543 -26.18 -28.20 21.07
N ALA A 544 -27.20 -28.70 20.37
CA ALA A 544 -27.47 -30.14 20.32
C ALA A 544 -26.22 -30.92 19.86
N PRO A 545 -25.79 -31.98 20.58
CA PRO A 545 -24.55 -32.69 20.26
C PRO A 545 -24.48 -33.21 18.82
N GLY A 546 -25.60 -33.70 18.28
CA GLY A 546 -25.69 -34.15 16.88
C GLY A 546 -25.47 -33.02 15.87
N PHE A 547 -25.87 -31.80 16.20
CA PHE A 547 -25.65 -30.63 15.34
C PHE A 547 -24.17 -30.20 15.36
N VAL A 548 -23.54 -30.17 16.54
CA VAL A 548 -22.09 -29.89 16.66
C VAL A 548 -21.27 -30.93 15.89
N ALA A 549 -21.62 -32.22 16.01
CA ALA A 549 -20.97 -33.28 15.25
C ALA A 549 -21.12 -33.10 13.74
N ALA A 550 -22.29 -32.66 13.26
CA ALA A 550 -22.50 -32.36 11.84
C ALA A 550 -21.66 -31.17 11.34
N LEU A 551 -21.56 -30.11 12.16
CA LEU A 551 -20.69 -28.96 11.88
C LEU A 551 -19.22 -29.39 11.79
N GLN A 552 -18.75 -30.20 12.75
CA GLN A 552 -17.39 -30.72 12.80
C GLN A 552 -17.05 -31.58 11.58
N ALA A 553 -17.89 -32.56 11.27
CA ALA A 553 -17.71 -33.44 10.12
C ALA A 553 -17.62 -32.66 8.80
N ASN A 554 -18.23 -31.47 8.75
CA ASN A 554 -18.24 -30.62 7.57
C ASN A 554 -17.34 -29.39 7.65
N SER A 555 -16.50 -29.23 8.69
CA SER A 555 -15.68 -28.03 8.92
C SER A 555 -16.48 -26.71 8.80
N VAL A 556 -17.75 -26.73 9.18
CA VAL A 556 -18.64 -25.55 9.16
C VAL A 556 -18.49 -24.82 10.48
N LEU A 557 -18.25 -23.52 10.42
CA LEU A 557 -18.21 -22.61 11.56
C LEU A 557 -19.62 -22.06 11.82
N TYR A 558 -19.90 -21.72 13.07
CA TYR A 558 -21.19 -21.26 13.55
C TYR A 558 -21.06 -20.00 14.41
N ASP A 559 -21.96 -19.04 14.17
CA ASP A 559 -22.16 -17.86 15.00
C ASP A 559 -23.66 -17.60 15.23
N ARG A 560 -24.01 -16.92 16.32
CA ARG A 560 -25.39 -16.60 16.68
C ARG A 560 -25.46 -15.26 17.42
N ASP A 561 -26.44 -14.44 17.05
CA ASP A 561 -26.83 -13.24 17.79
C ASP A 561 -28.30 -13.34 18.25
N GLU A 562 -28.85 -12.25 18.77
CA GLU A 562 -30.26 -12.17 19.20
C GLU A 562 -31.28 -12.19 18.04
N HIS A 563 -30.82 -12.12 16.79
CA HIS A 563 -31.67 -12.00 15.59
C HIS A 563 -31.61 -13.24 14.69
N GLY A 564 -30.61 -14.11 14.85
CA GLY A 564 -30.51 -15.34 14.09
C GLY A 564 -29.16 -16.04 14.23
N ALA A 565 -28.91 -16.96 13.31
CA ALA A 565 -27.69 -17.76 13.28
C ALA A 565 -27.00 -17.69 11.91
N TYR A 566 -25.72 -18.04 11.91
CA TYR A 566 -24.86 -17.94 10.74
C TYR A 566 -23.94 -19.15 10.65
N LEU A 567 -24.11 -19.91 9.57
CA LEU A 567 -23.22 -21.03 9.24
C LEU A 567 -22.34 -20.60 8.09
N HIS A 568 -21.05 -20.87 8.18
CA HIS A 568 -20.13 -20.56 7.09
C HIS A 568 -18.95 -21.51 7.04
N PHE A 569 -18.42 -21.73 5.84
CA PHE A 569 -17.18 -22.45 5.62
C PHE A 569 -16.41 -21.81 4.47
N TYR A 570 -15.13 -22.16 4.35
CA TYR A 570 -14.19 -21.50 3.47
C TYR A 570 -13.45 -22.50 2.60
N THR A 571 -12.98 -22.06 1.44
CA THR A 571 -11.93 -22.79 0.72
C THR A 571 -10.57 -22.57 1.36
N GLU A 572 -9.58 -23.36 0.97
CA GLU A 572 -8.17 -23.01 1.11
C GLU A 572 -7.84 -21.72 0.34
N MET A 573 -6.63 -21.18 0.55
CA MET A 573 -6.15 -20.05 -0.23
C MET A 573 -5.91 -20.50 -1.68
N LEU A 574 -6.48 -19.76 -2.63
CA LEU A 574 -6.35 -19.98 -4.06
C LEU A 574 -5.33 -18.97 -4.60
N GLY A 575 -4.08 -19.40 -4.72
CA GLY A 575 -2.95 -18.52 -4.97
C GLY A 575 -2.52 -17.80 -3.70
N SER A 576 -2.14 -16.53 -3.82
CA SER A 576 -1.57 -15.78 -2.70
C SER A 576 -2.51 -14.76 -2.06
N ARG A 577 -3.76 -14.57 -2.53
CA ARG A 577 -4.64 -13.51 -1.99
C ARG A 577 -6.12 -13.89 -1.91
N VAL A 578 -6.66 -14.76 -2.78
CA VAL A 578 -8.11 -15.01 -2.86
C VAL A 578 -8.51 -16.34 -2.23
N PHE A 579 -9.65 -16.36 -1.54
CA PHE A 579 -10.39 -17.57 -1.17
C PHE A 579 -11.88 -17.35 -1.35
N PHE A 580 -12.68 -18.42 -1.27
CA PHE A 580 -14.13 -18.34 -1.30
C PHE A 580 -14.74 -18.74 0.04
N ALA A 581 -15.91 -18.19 0.32
CA ALA A 581 -16.74 -18.57 1.46
C ALA A 581 -18.11 -19.05 0.96
N VAL A 582 -18.73 -19.94 1.71
CA VAL A 582 -20.13 -20.32 1.51
C VAL A 582 -20.86 -20.12 2.81
N VAL A 583 -22.00 -19.46 2.76
CA VAL A 583 -22.66 -18.90 3.95
C VAL A 583 -24.16 -19.14 3.93
N GLN A 584 -24.72 -19.46 5.08
CA GLN A 584 -26.15 -19.59 5.32
C GLN A 584 -26.51 -18.66 6.48
N ARG A 585 -27.45 -17.75 6.22
CA ARG A 585 -28.04 -16.86 7.22
C ARG A 585 -29.40 -17.40 7.61
N ILE A 586 -29.59 -17.64 8.90
CA ILE A 586 -30.87 -18.08 9.47
C ILE A 586 -31.55 -16.87 10.13
N ASP A 587 -32.85 -16.74 9.91
CA ASP A 587 -33.68 -15.63 10.37
C ASP A 587 -33.14 -14.25 9.92
N ARG A 588 -32.85 -13.35 10.87
CA ARG A 588 -32.44 -11.96 10.58
C ARG A 588 -30.96 -11.69 10.88
N TYR A 589 -30.12 -12.74 10.92
CA TYR A 589 -28.69 -12.58 11.17
C TYR A 589 -28.02 -11.68 10.12
N ALA A 590 -27.52 -10.51 10.56
CA ALA A 590 -26.94 -9.50 9.69
C ALA A 590 -25.40 -9.45 9.70
N GLY A 591 -24.76 -10.13 10.66
CA GLY A 591 -23.31 -10.11 10.90
C GLY A 591 -22.48 -10.91 9.88
N TYR A 592 -21.23 -11.24 10.25
CA TYR A 592 -20.26 -11.90 9.36
C TYR A 592 -19.43 -13.00 10.08
N GLY A 593 -19.80 -13.40 11.31
CA GLY A 593 -19.00 -14.31 12.15
C GLY A 593 -17.68 -13.72 12.68
N GLY A 594 -17.54 -12.40 12.60
CA GLY A 594 -16.26 -11.66 12.59
C GLY A 594 -15.31 -11.78 13.80
N PRO A 595 -15.74 -11.78 15.07
CA PRO A 595 -14.77 -11.78 16.19
C PRO A 595 -14.28 -13.18 16.58
N VAL A 596 -15.13 -14.20 16.43
CA VAL A 596 -14.87 -15.55 16.96
C VAL A 596 -14.32 -16.48 15.87
N SER A 597 -14.91 -16.44 14.67
CA SER A 597 -14.54 -17.37 13.60
C SER A 597 -13.34 -16.90 12.78
N ALA A 598 -13.11 -15.60 12.66
CA ALA A 598 -12.02 -15.07 11.82
C ALA A 598 -10.63 -15.51 12.32
N PRO A 599 -10.27 -15.42 13.62
CA PRO A 599 -8.97 -15.91 14.11
C PRO A 599 -8.76 -17.41 13.84
N VAL A 600 -9.82 -18.22 13.99
CA VAL A 600 -9.79 -19.67 13.75
C VAL A 600 -9.53 -19.98 12.28
N ARG A 601 -10.28 -19.33 11.36
CA ARG A 601 -10.05 -19.43 9.91
C ARG A 601 -8.61 -19.04 9.54
N MET A 602 -8.11 -17.94 10.11
CA MET A 602 -6.77 -17.43 9.83
C MET A 602 -5.68 -18.40 10.29
N ALA A 603 -5.85 -19.02 11.47
CA ALA A 603 -4.98 -20.09 11.93
C ALA A 603 -5.05 -21.34 11.04
N ALA A 604 -6.25 -21.74 10.62
CA ALA A 604 -6.46 -22.88 9.73
C ALA A 604 -5.80 -22.68 8.35
N HIS A 605 -5.93 -21.50 7.74
CA HIS A 605 -5.23 -21.18 6.49
C HIS A 605 -3.70 -21.26 6.65
N ARG A 606 -3.18 -20.79 7.79
CA ARG A 606 -1.74 -20.88 8.08
C ARG A 606 -1.29 -22.33 8.18
N GLU A 607 -1.99 -23.16 8.96
CA GLU A 607 -1.61 -24.57 9.11
C GLU A 607 -1.71 -25.30 7.79
N ARG A 608 -2.75 -25.06 7.00
CA ARG A 608 -2.87 -25.67 5.68
C ARG A 608 -1.69 -25.30 4.77
N ARG A 609 -1.29 -24.03 4.73
CA ARG A 609 -0.09 -23.60 4.00
C ARG A 609 1.17 -24.31 4.51
N LEU A 610 1.35 -24.42 5.82
CA LEU A 610 2.50 -25.12 6.41
C LEU A 610 2.49 -26.61 6.07
N ALA A 611 1.31 -27.25 6.07
CA ALA A 611 1.14 -28.63 5.63
C ALA A 611 1.51 -28.77 4.14
N THR A 612 1.03 -27.90 3.26
CA THR A 612 1.45 -27.90 1.84
C THR A 612 2.96 -27.71 1.68
N LEU A 613 3.61 -26.91 2.53
CA LEU A 613 5.06 -26.77 2.53
C LEU A 613 5.80 -28.01 3.08
N ARG A 614 5.19 -28.76 4.00
CA ARG A 614 5.72 -30.03 4.53
C ARG A 614 5.51 -31.20 3.55
N ASP A 615 4.36 -31.23 2.88
CA ASP A 615 3.88 -32.29 2.00
C ASP A 615 4.28 -32.06 0.53
N ALA A 616 4.72 -30.84 0.19
CA ALA A 616 5.38 -30.59 -1.07
C ALA A 616 6.49 -31.64 -1.21
N PRO A 617 6.53 -32.41 -2.32
CA PRO A 617 7.49 -33.48 -2.46
C PRO A 617 8.85 -32.90 -2.14
N ALA A 618 9.51 -33.46 -1.14
CA ALA A 618 10.90 -33.15 -0.89
C ALA A 618 11.60 -33.35 -2.24
N SER A 619 11.95 -32.25 -2.90
CA SER A 619 12.76 -32.31 -4.09
C SER A 619 14.07 -32.92 -3.62
N THR A 620 14.24 -34.22 -3.85
CA THR A 620 15.43 -34.98 -3.49
C THR A 620 16.65 -34.25 -4.09
N PRO A 621 17.73 -34.09 -3.31
CA PRO A 621 18.66 -32.97 -3.37
C PRO A 621 19.51 -33.05 -4.63
N VAL A 622 19.77 -31.95 -5.33
CA VAL A 622 20.72 -30.90 -4.90
C VAL A 622 20.04 -29.54 -5.05
N ARG A 623 19.81 -28.80 -3.96
CA ARG A 623 19.39 -27.40 -4.07
C ARG A 623 20.62 -26.61 -4.51
N GLN A 624 20.74 -26.45 -5.83
CA GLN A 624 21.71 -25.54 -6.40
C GLN A 624 21.36 -24.13 -5.88
N ASP A 625 22.24 -23.54 -5.08
CA ASP A 625 22.04 -22.20 -4.55
C ASP A 625 22.35 -21.18 -5.66
N TYR A 626 21.54 -20.13 -5.78
CA TYR A 626 21.71 -19.07 -6.77
C TYR A 626 21.94 -17.72 -6.10
N SER A 627 22.86 -16.93 -6.67
CA SER A 627 23.11 -15.53 -6.32
C SER A 627 22.71 -14.60 -7.47
N LEU A 628 22.14 -13.45 -7.18
CA LEU A 628 21.93 -12.39 -8.16
C LEU A 628 23.17 -11.48 -8.17
N ALA A 629 24.01 -11.58 -9.22
CA ALA A 629 25.14 -10.68 -9.38
C ALA A 629 24.64 -9.26 -9.71
N HIS A 630 25.21 -8.23 -9.08
CA HIS A 630 24.73 -6.86 -9.23
C HIS A 630 24.73 -6.41 -10.70
N LEU A 631 25.73 -6.84 -11.48
CA LEU A 631 25.86 -6.47 -12.89
C LEU A 631 24.66 -6.91 -13.76
N THR A 632 23.91 -7.94 -13.36
CA THR A 632 22.67 -8.39 -14.02
C THR A 632 21.54 -7.36 -13.91
N ALA A 633 21.55 -6.53 -12.86
CA ALA A 633 20.50 -5.56 -12.58
C ALA A 633 21.10 -4.24 -12.06
N LEU A 634 22.20 -3.78 -12.69
CA LEU A 634 23.02 -2.66 -12.21
C LEU A 634 22.27 -1.32 -12.09
N SER A 635 21.08 -1.21 -12.68
CA SER A 635 20.17 -0.07 -12.51
C SER A 635 19.57 0.04 -11.11
N LEU A 636 19.54 -1.06 -10.34
CA LEU A 636 18.95 -1.11 -9.01
C LEU A 636 19.99 -0.71 -7.95
N SER A 637 19.57 0.05 -6.94
CA SER A 637 20.41 0.26 -5.76
C SER A 637 20.56 -1.04 -4.94
N PRO A 638 21.58 -1.15 -4.06
CA PRO A 638 21.77 -2.35 -3.25
C PRO A 638 20.54 -2.79 -2.44
N PRO A 639 19.76 -1.90 -1.79
CA PRO A 639 18.49 -2.30 -1.16
C PRO A 639 17.46 -2.85 -2.14
N GLU A 640 17.31 -2.23 -3.32
CA GLU A 640 16.36 -2.66 -4.35
C GLU A 640 16.78 -3.99 -5.00
N LEU A 641 18.09 -4.23 -5.13
CA LEU A 641 18.64 -5.50 -5.60
C LEU A 641 18.30 -6.65 -4.63
N VAL A 642 18.44 -6.40 -3.32
CA VAL A 642 18.06 -7.37 -2.28
C VAL A 642 16.58 -7.73 -2.36
N ASP A 643 15.73 -6.73 -2.59
CA ASP A 643 14.29 -6.96 -2.77
C ASP A 643 13.98 -7.74 -4.03
N ALA A 644 14.62 -7.39 -5.16
CA ALA A 644 14.48 -8.10 -6.42
C ALA A 644 14.93 -9.57 -6.31
N ALA A 645 16.04 -9.83 -5.61
CA ALA A 645 16.56 -11.16 -5.38
C ALA A 645 15.59 -12.01 -4.53
N ALA A 646 15.02 -11.43 -3.48
CA ALA A 646 14.04 -12.09 -2.63
C ALA A 646 12.75 -12.42 -3.39
N GLU A 647 12.22 -11.46 -4.15
CA GLU A 647 11.01 -11.62 -4.97
C GLU A 647 11.21 -12.71 -6.05
N ALA A 648 12.39 -12.79 -6.67
CA ALA A 648 12.71 -13.78 -7.71
C ALA A 648 13.12 -15.16 -7.17
N GLY A 649 13.33 -15.29 -5.85
CA GLY A 649 13.66 -16.56 -5.19
C GLY A 649 15.13 -16.97 -5.31
N TYR A 650 16.05 -15.99 -5.32
CA TYR A 650 17.47 -16.20 -5.09
C TYR A 650 17.74 -16.48 -3.60
N ARG A 651 18.89 -17.07 -3.30
CA ARG A 651 19.37 -17.18 -1.92
C ARG A 651 20.32 -16.03 -1.56
N TYR A 652 21.17 -15.66 -2.52
CA TYR A 652 22.20 -14.68 -2.31
C TYR A 652 22.11 -13.49 -3.26
N VAL A 653 22.83 -12.42 -2.93
CA VAL A 653 23.21 -11.34 -3.85
C VAL A 653 24.73 -11.16 -3.86
N GLY A 654 25.26 -10.74 -5.01
CA GLY A 654 26.60 -10.16 -5.14
C GLY A 654 26.49 -8.64 -5.17
N LEU A 655 27.31 -7.93 -4.39
CA LEU A 655 27.21 -6.48 -4.25
C LEU A 655 28.42 -5.75 -4.86
N ARG A 656 28.11 -4.85 -5.79
CA ARG A 656 29.08 -3.94 -6.40
C ARG A 656 29.34 -2.69 -5.55
N LEU A 657 30.51 -2.64 -4.90
CA LEU A 657 30.96 -1.56 -4.02
C LEU A 657 31.90 -0.57 -4.74
N THR A 658 32.51 -0.97 -5.85
CA THR A 658 33.39 -0.12 -6.66
C THR A 658 32.80 0.11 -8.05
N ARG A 659 32.96 1.33 -8.58
CA ARG A 659 32.64 1.61 -9.99
C ARG A 659 33.83 1.18 -10.84
N VAL A 660 33.60 0.42 -11.91
CA VAL A 660 34.65 -0.04 -12.83
C VAL A 660 34.77 0.89 -14.04
N THR A 661 33.68 1.53 -14.44
CA THR A 661 33.71 2.57 -15.48
C THR A 661 33.06 3.87 -15.00
N THR A 662 33.37 4.98 -15.66
CA THR A 662 32.82 6.31 -15.33
C THR A 662 31.33 6.44 -15.67
N GLN A 663 30.78 5.55 -16.49
CA GLN A 663 29.38 5.58 -16.93
C GLN A 663 28.46 4.66 -16.10
N GLU A 664 29.02 3.85 -15.20
CA GLU A 664 28.23 3.01 -14.29
C GLU A 664 27.63 3.84 -13.14
N PRO A 665 26.43 3.47 -12.66
CA PRO A 665 25.95 3.92 -11.35
C PRO A 665 26.97 3.60 -10.26
N HIS A 666 27.18 4.54 -9.34
CA HIS A 666 28.06 4.35 -8.19
C HIS A 666 27.24 4.29 -6.91
N TYR A 667 27.33 3.16 -6.20
CA TYR A 667 26.67 2.94 -4.91
C TYR A 667 27.73 2.91 -3.80
N PRO A 668 27.95 4.02 -3.08
CA PRO A 668 29.10 4.18 -2.17
C PRO A 668 28.88 3.49 -0.81
N LEU A 669 28.55 2.19 -0.80
CA LEU A 669 28.26 1.43 0.44
C LEU A 669 29.35 1.53 1.51
N ALA A 670 30.62 1.63 1.10
CA ALA A 670 31.76 1.72 2.01
C ALA A 670 31.89 3.09 2.72
N THR A 671 31.29 4.13 2.16
CA THR A 671 31.43 5.52 2.60
C THR A 671 30.10 6.23 2.88
N ASP A 672 28.96 5.60 2.59
CA ASP A 672 27.60 6.06 2.90
C ASP A 672 26.94 5.18 3.98
N PRO A 673 26.95 5.62 5.26
CA PRO A 673 26.36 4.87 6.36
C PRO A 673 24.83 4.70 6.23
N ALA A 674 24.13 5.62 5.57
CA ALA A 674 22.67 5.54 5.43
C ALA A 674 22.30 4.46 4.42
N LEU A 675 22.99 4.40 3.28
CA LEU A 675 22.81 3.34 2.29
C LEU A 675 23.19 1.97 2.85
N LEU A 676 24.30 1.88 3.59
CA LEU A 676 24.74 0.66 4.27
C LEU A 676 23.69 0.16 5.27
N ARG A 677 23.17 1.05 6.13
CA ARG A 677 22.13 0.71 7.09
C ARG A 677 20.86 0.23 6.41
N THR A 678 20.39 0.91 5.38
CA THR A 678 19.19 0.52 4.62
C THR A 678 19.37 -0.84 3.96
N THR A 679 20.54 -1.10 3.38
CA THR A 679 20.87 -2.41 2.75
C THR A 679 20.84 -3.53 3.79
N LYS A 680 21.44 -3.33 4.97
CA LYS A 680 21.39 -4.29 6.09
C LYS A 680 19.98 -4.56 6.58
N LEU A 681 19.14 -3.53 6.67
CA LEU A 681 17.73 -3.68 7.03
C LEU A 681 16.96 -4.53 6.01
N ARG A 682 17.22 -4.34 4.71
CA ARG A 682 16.60 -5.17 3.67
C ARG A 682 17.08 -6.61 3.71
N LEU A 683 18.40 -6.85 3.84
CA LEU A 683 18.96 -8.20 3.99
C LEU A 683 18.32 -8.95 5.17
N ALA A 684 18.20 -8.28 6.32
CA ALA A 684 17.55 -8.86 7.49
C ALA A 684 16.04 -9.10 7.28
N ALA A 685 15.34 -8.22 6.57
CA ALA A 685 13.90 -8.34 6.33
C ALA A 685 13.54 -9.44 5.31
N THR A 686 14.41 -9.69 4.33
CA THR A 686 14.16 -10.65 3.25
C THR A 686 14.78 -12.03 3.50
N GLY A 687 15.78 -12.11 4.37
CA GLY A 687 16.57 -13.32 4.60
C GLY A 687 17.58 -13.63 3.48
N ILE A 688 17.78 -12.69 2.54
CA ILE A 688 18.83 -12.78 1.53
C ILE A 688 20.20 -12.60 2.18
N GLU A 689 21.13 -13.46 1.81
CA GLU A 689 22.52 -13.41 2.28
C GLU A 689 23.42 -12.75 1.22
N VAL A 690 24.54 -12.15 1.62
CA VAL A 690 25.52 -11.63 0.64
C VAL A 690 26.52 -12.75 0.33
N LEU A 691 26.59 -13.18 -0.94
CA LEU A 691 27.57 -14.20 -1.36
C LEU A 691 28.93 -13.55 -1.53
N ASP A 692 28.98 -12.48 -2.32
CA ASP A 692 30.22 -11.86 -2.78
C ASP A 692 30.13 -10.33 -2.82
N ILE A 693 31.30 -9.69 -2.80
CA ILE A 693 31.48 -8.27 -3.11
C ILE A 693 32.42 -8.09 -4.29
N GLU A 694 32.09 -7.13 -5.16
CA GLU A 694 32.89 -6.78 -6.33
C GLU A 694 33.11 -5.26 -6.46
N LEU A 695 34.19 -4.77 -7.06
CA LEU A 695 35.36 -5.48 -7.56
C LEU A 695 36.64 -4.91 -6.94
N ALA A 696 37.48 -5.79 -6.36
CA ALA A 696 38.83 -5.44 -5.93
C ALA A 696 39.81 -5.53 -7.12
N ARG A 697 39.84 -4.50 -7.97
CA ARG A 697 40.69 -4.46 -9.16
C ARG A 697 42.03 -3.78 -8.86
N ILE A 698 43.14 -4.50 -8.95
CA ILE A 698 44.47 -4.02 -8.55
C ILE A 698 45.39 -3.90 -9.78
N SER A 699 45.70 -2.67 -10.16
CA SER A 699 46.60 -2.30 -11.28
C SER A 699 48.03 -2.05 -10.78
N PRO A 700 49.05 -1.90 -11.65
CA PRO A 700 50.46 -1.72 -11.25
C PRO A 700 50.74 -0.59 -10.25
N GLY A 701 49.92 0.46 -10.20
CA GLY A 701 50.07 1.58 -9.26
C GLY A 701 49.34 1.41 -7.93
N ASP A 702 48.42 0.45 -7.83
CA ASP A 702 47.49 0.35 -6.69
C ASP A 702 48.11 -0.42 -5.51
N ASP A 703 47.76 -0.04 -4.29
CA ASP A 703 48.14 -0.75 -3.06
C ASP A 703 46.95 -1.58 -2.57
N PRO A 704 47.10 -2.91 -2.35
CA PRO A 704 46.02 -3.73 -1.78
C PRO A 704 45.42 -3.16 -0.47
N ARG A 705 46.21 -2.41 0.30
CA ARG A 705 45.77 -1.75 1.54
C ARG A 705 44.63 -0.75 1.33
N ASP A 706 44.50 -0.18 0.14
CA ASP A 706 43.42 0.75 -0.19
C ASP A 706 42.05 0.07 -0.19
N PHE A 707 42.01 -1.27 -0.30
CA PHE A 707 40.78 -2.06 -0.22
C PHE A 707 40.37 -2.43 1.21
N GLN A 708 41.08 -1.98 2.25
CA GLN A 708 40.74 -2.30 3.65
C GLN A 708 39.27 -1.99 3.97
N ARG A 709 38.81 -0.77 3.62
CA ARG A 709 37.43 -0.34 3.87
C ARG A 709 36.41 -1.16 3.07
N PHE A 710 36.77 -1.55 1.85
CA PHE A 710 35.95 -2.40 0.98
C PHE A 710 35.75 -3.78 1.62
N LEU A 711 36.82 -4.40 2.12
CA LEU A 711 36.77 -5.69 2.81
C LEU A 711 35.97 -5.63 4.13
N GLU A 712 36.21 -4.60 4.95
CA GLU A 712 35.46 -4.40 6.20
C GLU A 712 33.96 -4.22 5.95
N THR A 713 33.60 -3.46 4.91
CA THR A 713 32.20 -3.25 4.54
C THR A 713 31.54 -4.56 4.08
N GLY A 714 32.26 -5.38 3.29
CA GLY A 714 31.76 -6.70 2.91
C GLY A 714 31.54 -7.63 4.09
N ALA A 715 32.51 -7.67 5.02
CA ALA A 715 32.37 -8.44 6.25
C ALA A 715 31.20 -7.95 7.12
N GLU A 716 31.00 -6.63 7.22
CA GLU A 716 29.87 -6.04 7.93
C GLU A 716 28.50 -6.39 7.30
N LEU A 717 28.47 -6.58 5.98
CA LEU A 717 27.30 -7.02 5.21
C LEU A 717 27.08 -8.53 5.27
N GLY A 718 28.04 -9.29 5.81
CA GLY A 718 28.00 -10.76 5.85
C GLY A 718 28.40 -11.44 4.54
N ALA A 719 29.17 -10.76 3.68
CA ALA A 719 29.74 -11.35 2.48
C ALA A 719 30.67 -12.53 2.81
N ARG A 720 30.79 -13.49 1.89
CA ARG A 720 31.66 -14.67 2.04
C ARG A 720 32.90 -14.58 1.18
N HIS A 721 32.75 -13.97 0.00
CA HIS A 721 33.76 -13.98 -1.06
C HIS A 721 34.03 -12.57 -1.58
N VAL A 722 35.25 -12.35 -2.09
CA VAL A 722 35.69 -11.10 -2.72
C VAL A 722 36.14 -11.41 -4.14
N ILE A 723 35.56 -10.74 -5.13
CA ILE A 723 36.01 -10.85 -6.52
C ILE A 723 37.18 -9.89 -6.73
N THR A 724 38.28 -10.40 -7.30
CA THR A 724 39.46 -9.59 -7.65
C THR A 724 39.91 -9.81 -9.09
N GLN A 725 40.43 -8.74 -9.68
CA GLN A 725 41.07 -8.74 -11.00
C GLN A 725 42.46 -8.09 -10.89
N LEU A 726 43.44 -8.65 -11.61
CA LEU A 726 44.85 -8.24 -11.54
C LEU A 726 45.38 -7.85 -12.93
N PRO A 727 44.98 -6.68 -13.49
CA PRO A 727 45.48 -6.18 -14.77
C PRO A 727 46.91 -5.63 -14.64
N ASP A 728 47.86 -6.50 -14.28
CA ASP A 728 49.27 -6.17 -14.09
C ASP A 728 50.15 -7.12 -14.93
N PRO A 729 51.01 -6.59 -15.82
CA PRO A 729 51.89 -7.41 -16.64
C PRO A 729 53.03 -8.05 -15.82
N ASP A 730 53.36 -7.51 -14.64
CA ASP A 730 54.38 -8.07 -13.77
C ASP A 730 53.80 -9.21 -12.92
N ARG A 731 54.17 -10.43 -13.29
CA ARG A 731 53.69 -11.64 -12.62
C ARG A 731 54.08 -11.70 -11.15
N ASN A 732 55.28 -11.26 -10.78
CA ASN A 732 55.74 -11.37 -9.40
C ASN A 732 54.97 -10.37 -8.53
N ARG A 733 54.86 -9.12 -8.99
CA ARG A 733 54.12 -8.08 -8.28
C ARG A 733 52.64 -8.41 -8.12
N LYS A 734 51.97 -8.91 -9.16
CA LYS A 734 50.55 -9.26 -9.05
C LYS A 734 50.31 -10.45 -8.13
N THR A 735 51.23 -11.42 -8.10
CA THR A 735 51.18 -12.57 -7.19
C THR A 735 51.34 -12.11 -5.74
N GLU A 736 52.31 -11.23 -5.47
CA GLU A 736 52.53 -10.64 -4.15
C GLU A 736 51.32 -9.83 -3.67
N ARG A 737 50.75 -9.00 -4.55
CA ARG A 737 49.56 -8.18 -4.23
C ARG A 737 48.30 -9.00 -4.01
N PHE A 738 48.11 -10.06 -4.78
CA PHE A 738 47.03 -11.02 -4.56
C PHE A 738 47.19 -11.72 -3.20
N ALA A 739 48.40 -12.14 -2.86
CA ALA A 739 48.69 -12.72 -1.54
C ALA A 739 48.38 -11.72 -0.41
N GLN A 740 48.81 -10.47 -0.57
CA GLN A 740 48.53 -9.39 0.40
C GLN A 740 47.02 -9.15 0.58
N LEU A 741 46.24 -9.12 -0.51
CA LEU A 741 44.78 -8.99 -0.44
C LEU A 741 44.14 -10.17 0.32
N CYS A 742 44.60 -11.40 0.05
CA CYS A 742 44.16 -12.60 0.77
C CYS A 742 44.46 -12.52 2.27
N GLU A 743 45.67 -12.06 2.64
CA GLU A 743 46.09 -11.88 4.04
C GLU A 743 45.22 -10.86 4.79
N MET A 744 44.82 -9.78 4.11
CA MET A 744 43.90 -8.77 4.65
C MET A 744 42.46 -9.29 4.79
N ALA A 745 41.99 -10.09 3.84
CA ALA A 745 40.64 -10.67 3.83
C ALA A 745 40.46 -11.78 4.88
N ARG A 746 41.52 -12.54 5.17
CA ARG A 746 41.51 -13.69 6.08
C ARG A 746 40.97 -13.39 7.50
N PRO A 747 41.44 -12.37 8.24
CA PRO A 747 40.92 -12.07 9.59
C PRO A 747 39.45 -11.63 9.59
N LEU A 748 38.90 -11.23 8.44
CA LEU A 748 37.50 -10.86 8.26
C LEU A 748 36.62 -12.05 7.87
N GLY A 749 37.19 -13.25 7.72
CA GLY A 749 36.46 -14.45 7.31
C GLY A 749 36.12 -14.51 5.82
N LEU A 750 36.77 -13.70 4.99
CA LEU A 750 36.52 -13.61 3.54
C LEU A 750 37.51 -14.46 2.73
N THR A 751 37.02 -15.12 1.68
CA THR A 751 37.87 -15.67 0.61
C THR A 751 38.07 -14.64 -0.50
N VAL A 752 39.11 -14.82 -1.30
CA VAL A 752 39.42 -13.94 -2.43
C VAL A 752 39.52 -14.77 -3.70
N ASP A 753 38.62 -14.51 -4.63
CA ASP A 753 38.44 -15.27 -5.86
C ASP A 753 38.96 -14.48 -7.07
N LEU A 754 40.02 -15.00 -7.69
CA LEU A 754 40.64 -14.38 -8.86
C LEU A 754 39.82 -14.65 -10.12
N GLU A 755 39.31 -13.57 -10.71
CA GLU A 755 38.66 -13.58 -12.01
C GLU A 755 39.68 -13.23 -13.11
N PHE A 756 39.59 -13.91 -14.26
CA PHE A 756 40.53 -13.77 -15.39
C PHE A 756 39.82 -13.37 -16.70
N PRO A 757 39.42 -12.10 -16.87
CA PRO A 757 38.86 -11.65 -18.14
C PRO A 757 39.88 -11.80 -19.27
N SER A 758 39.45 -12.37 -20.40
CA SER A 758 40.35 -12.83 -21.48
C SER A 758 41.17 -11.73 -22.16
N TRP A 759 40.81 -10.47 -21.98
CA TRP A 759 41.51 -9.29 -22.52
C TRP A 759 42.48 -8.63 -21.53
N THR A 760 42.75 -9.26 -20.39
CA THR A 760 43.65 -8.73 -19.35
C THR A 760 44.98 -9.46 -19.30
N GLU A 761 45.90 -8.98 -18.48
CA GLU A 761 47.23 -9.57 -18.23
C GLU A 761 47.17 -10.90 -17.46
N THR A 762 45.98 -11.34 -17.08
CA THR A 762 45.67 -12.71 -16.64
C THR A 762 44.55 -13.24 -17.54
N PRO A 763 44.84 -13.66 -18.77
CA PRO A 763 43.82 -13.88 -19.80
C PRO A 763 43.18 -15.27 -19.80
N ASP A 764 43.75 -16.22 -19.06
CA ASP A 764 43.38 -17.64 -19.15
C ASP A 764 43.57 -18.39 -17.83
N LEU A 765 42.98 -19.59 -17.76
CA LEU A 765 43.03 -20.46 -16.58
C LEU A 765 44.48 -20.80 -16.18
N PRO A 766 45.40 -21.20 -17.07
CA PRO A 766 46.79 -21.48 -16.69
C PRO A 766 47.50 -20.28 -16.05
N SER A 767 47.20 -19.05 -16.48
CA SER A 767 47.75 -17.83 -15.90
C SER A 767 47.19 -17.57 -14.51
N ALA A 768 45.88 -17.72 -14.30
CA ALA A 768 45.28 -17.61 -12.97
C ALA A 768 45.84 -18.66 -12.00
N VAL A 769 45.96 -19.92 -12.42
CA VAL A 769 46.54 -21.01 -11.63
C VAL A 769 47.97 -20.71 -11.19
N ARG A 770 48.79 -20.11 -12.05
CA ARG A 770 50.16 -19.71 -11.70
C ARG A 770 50.18 -18.64 -10.60
N VAL A 771 49.23 -17.70 -10.60
CA VAL A 771 49.11 -16.68 -9.55
C VAL A 771 48.71 -17.33 -8.23
N LEU A 772 47.68 -18.19 -8.23
CA LEU A 772 47.23 -18.87 -7.00
C LEU A 772 48.33 -19.74 -6.36
N ARG A 773 49.03 -20.54 -7.17
CA ARG A 773 50.15 -21.36 -6.68
C ARG A 773 51.31 -20.52 -6.15
N GLY A 774 51.54 -19.35 -6.74
CA GLY A 774 52.60 -18.45 -6.30
C GLY A 774 52.25 -17.69 -5.04
N ALA A 775 50.98 -17.36 -4.83
CA ALA A 775 50.50 -16.68 -3.64
C ALA A 775 50.39 -17.62 -2.44
N ASP A 776 50.01 -18.88 -2.66
CA ASP A 776 49.93 -19.96 -1.68
C ASP A 776 49.13 -19.59 -0.41
N GLN A 777 47.96 -18.96 -0.60
CA GLN A 777 47.10 -18.50 0.49
C GLN A 777 45.92 -19.47 0.70
N PRO A 778 45.56 -19.78 1.95
CA PRO A 778 44.52 -20.77 2.27
C PRO A 778 43.09 -20.31 1.97
N ASN A 779 42.89 -19.00 1.77
CA ASN A 779 41.60 -18.39 1.41
C ASN A 779 41.57 -17.86 -0.04
N ALA A 780 42.53 -18.26 -0.87
CA ALA A 780 42.55 -17.92 -2.29
C ALA A 780 41.73 -18.92 -3.12
N GLY A 781 40.94 -18.40 -4.06
CA GLY A 781 40.14 -19.16 -5.02
C GLY A 781 40.20 -18.60 -6.43
N ILE A 782 39.51 -19.27 -7.35
CA ILE A 782 39.34 -18.88 -8.76
C ILE A 782 37.85 -18.73 -9.03
N LEU A 783 37.46 -17.56 -9.52
CA LEU A 783 36.11 -17.35 -10.04
C LEU A 783 36.05 -17.81 -11.50
N ILE A 784 35.26 -18.83 -11.76
CA ILE A 784 34.94 -19.25 -13.12
C ILE A 784 33.73 -18.46 -13.60
N ASP A 785 34.01 -17.38 -14.33
CA ASP A 785 33.02 -16.71 -15.18
C ASP A 785 32.92 -17.44 -16.52
N LEU A 786 31.72 -17.93 -16.85
CA LEU A 786 31.50 -18.76 -18.02
C LEU A 786 31.81 -18.03 -19.34
N LEU A 787 31.57 -16.73 -19.42
CA LEU A 787 31.93 -15.96 -20.60
C LEU A 787 33.46 -15.89 -20.72
N HIS A 788 34.16 -15.47 -19.67
CA HIS A 788 35.63 -15.34 -19.71
C HIS A 788 36.32 -16.69 -19.94
N PHE A 789 35.83 -17.75 -19.32
CA PHE A 789 36.32 -19.10 -19.55
C PHE A 789 36.13 -19.52 -21.02
N ALA A 790 34.93 -19.36 -21.57
CA ALA A 790 34.64 -19.74 -22.95
C ALA A 790 35.41 -18.93 -24.00
N ARG A 791 35.83 -17.69 -23.67
CA ARG A 791 36.56 -16.80 -24.60
C ARG A 791 38.08 -16.79 -24.41
N SER A 792 38.60 -17.47 -23.40
CA SER A 792 40.05 -17.55 -23.12
C SER A 792 40.76 -18.73 -23.81
N GLY A 793 40.02 -19.65 -24.44
CA GLY A 793 40.58 -20.90 -24.95
C GLY A 793 40.98 -21.89 -23.85
N SER A 794 40.52 -21.67 -22.61
CA SER A 794 40.80 -22.55 -21.47
C SER A 794 40.13 -23.91 -21.63
N SER A 795 40.80 -24.96 -21.14
CA SER A 795 40.36 -26.34 -21.28
C SER A 795 39.50 -26.80 -20.10
N VAL A 796 38.31 -27.35 -20.38
CA VAL A 796 37.47 -28.03 -19.37
C VAL A 796 38.22 -29.21 -18.74
N ALA A 797 39.12 -29.88 -19.47
CA ALA A 797 39.93 -30.97 -18.93
C ALA A 797 40.98 -30.47 -17.93
N ASP A 798 41.51 -29.26 -18.11
CA ASP A 798 42.45 -28.65 -17.15
C ASP A 798 41.70 -28.13 -15.92
N LEU A 799 40.49 -27.59 -16.11
CA LEU A 799 39.61 -27.15 -15.03
C LEU A 799 39.32 -28.29 -14.04
N ARG A 800 39.02 -29.50 -14.54
CA ARG A 800 38.78 -30.70 -13.71
C ARG A 800 39.97 -31.14 -12.86
N GLN A 801 41.19 -30.73 -13.21
CA GLN A 801 42.41 -31.12 -12.48
C GLN A 801 42.74 -30.19 -11.32
N LEU A 802 42.00 -29.08 -11.17
CA LEU A 802 42.28 -28.10 -10.12
C LEU A 802 41.69 -28.52 -8.76
N PRO A 803 42.30 -28.09 -7.64
CA PRO A 803 41.80 -28.41 -6.31
C PRO A 803 40.36 -27.92 -6.12
N ALA A 804 39.46 -28.79 -5.66
CA ALA A 804 38.06 -28.44 -5.40
C ALA A 804 37.92 -27.25 -4.42
N ALA A 805 38.85 -27.11 -3.48
CA ALA A 805 38.87 -26.04 -2.49
C ALA A 805 39.12 -24.63 -3.10
N TRP A 806 39.51 -24.53 -4.37
CA TRP A 806 39.70 -23.24 -5.03
C TRP A 806 38.40 -22.68 -5.62
N PHE A 807 37.32 -23.45 -5.67
CA PHE A 807 36.07 -23.03 -6.26
C PHE A 807 35.04 -22.76 -5.18
N HIS A 808 34.79 -21.48 -4.90
CA HIS A 808 33.79 -21.08 -3.93
C HIS A 808 32.41 -20.86 -4.55
N PHE A 809 32.36 -20.32 -5.77
CA PHE A 809 31.14 -20.09 -6.57
C PHE A 809 31.51 -19.87 -8.06
N ALA A 810 30.52 -19.74 -8.94
CA ALA A 810 30.72 -19.48 -10.37
C ALA A 810 29.78 -18.39 -10.91
N HIS A 811 30.24 -17.64 -11.91
CA HIS A 811 29.43 -16.68 -12.67
C HIS A 811 28.83 -17.36 -13.91
N VAL A 812 27.50 -17.45 -13.95
CA VAL A 812 26.76 -18.23 -14.93
C VAL A 812 25.99 -17.32 -15.88
N CYS A 813 26.26 -17.49 -17.16
CA CYS A 813 25.58 -16.84 -18.28
C CYS A 813 25.73 -17.68 -19.53
N ASP A 814 25.09 -17.23 -20.61
CA ASP A 814 25.40 -17.65 -21.98
C ASP A 814 25.83 -16.43 -22.81
N ALA A 815 26.24 -16.66 -24.05
CA ALA A 815 26.58 -15.59 -24.98
C ALA A 815 26.43 -16.05 -26.44
N PRO A 816 26.27 -15.12 -27.40
CA PRO A 816 26.20 -15.47 -28.82
C PRO A 816 27.40 -16.34 -29.26
N PRO A 817 27.22 -17.22 -30.26
CA PRO A 817 28.33 -18.01 -30.80
C PRO A 817 29.39 -17.10 -31.44
N GLY A 818 30.66 -17.52 -31.38
CA GLY A 818 31.81 -16.74 -31.85
C GLY A 818 32.52 -15.94 -30.76
N VAL A 819 33.77 -15.55 -31.02
CA VAL A 819 34.59 -14.73 -30.14
C VAL A 819 34.85 -13.41 -30.87
N PRO A 820 34.50 -12.24 -30.30
CA PRO A 820 34.85 -10.96 -30.90
C PRO A 820 36.36 -10.83 -31.16
N ASP A 821 36.74 -10.29 -32.32
CA ASP A 821 38.15 -10.16 -32.74
C ASP A 821 38.90 -9.00 -32.07
N THR A 822 38.20 -8.15 -31.30
CA THR A 822 38.76 -6.95 -30.64
C THR A 822 38.48 -6.94 -29.14
N ASN A 823 39.39 -6.33 -28.37
CA ASN A 823 39.20 -6.11 -26.92
C ASN A 823 37.94 -5.27 -26.65
N GLU A 824 37.66 -4.28 -27.48
CA GLU A 824 36.43 -3.47 -27.38
C GLU A 824 35.17 -4.33 -27.53
N GLY A 825 35.17 -5.26 -28.51
CA GLY A 825 34.08 -6.21 -28.71
C GLY A 825 33.91 -7.19 -27.54
N LEU A 826 35.03 -7.69 -26.98
CA LEU A 826 35.01 -8.56 -25.80
C LEU A 826 34.44 -7.83 -24.57
N ILE A 827 34.86 -6.59 -24.33
CA ILE A 827 34.38 -5.75 -23.23
C ILE A 827 32.88 -5.42 -23.42
N HIS A 828 32.47 -5.10 -24.65
CA HIS A 828 31.06 -4.82 -24.95
C HIS A 828 30.18 -6.04 -24.66
N ALA A 829 30.57 -7.21 -25.17
CA ALA A 829 29.84 -8.45 -24.96
C ALA A 829 29.71 -8.78 -23.46
N ALA A 830 30.79 -8.62 -22.69
CA ALA A 830 30.80 -8.90 -21.26
C ALA A 830 29.91 -7.99 -20.42
N ARG A 831 29.65 -6.76 -20.90
CA ARG A 831 28.98 -5.71 -20.12
C ARG A 831 27.57 -5.39 -20.58
N PHE A 832 27.17 -5.82 -21.77
CA PHE A 832 25.90 -5.39 -22.37
C PHE A 832 25.12 -6.48 -23.11
N GLU A 833 25.75 -7.59 -23.51
CA GLU A 833 25.16 -8.55 -24.46
C GLU A 833 25.25 -10.01 -24.00
N ARG A 834 25.35 -10.25 -22.69
CA ARG A 834 25.24 -11.61 -22.17
C ARG A 834 23.80 -12.13 -22.37
N LEU A 835 23.66 -13.43 -22.56
CA LEU A 835 22.40 -14.11 -22.80
C LEU A 835 22.04 -15.04 -21.63
N PHE A 836 20.76 -15.42 -21.54
CA PHE A 836 20.36 -16.40 -20.53
C PHE A 836 20.89 -17.81 -20.89
N PRO A 837 21.21 -18.66 -19.89
CA PRO A 837 21.61 -20.05 -20.14
C PRO A 837 20.68 -20.78 -21.11
N GLY A 838 21.25 -21.28 -22.21
CA GLY A 838 20.53 -21.99 -23.27
C GLY A 838 20.04 -21.14 -24.43
N GLU A 839 20.27 -19.82 -24.41
CA GLU A 839 19.99 -18.93 -25.53
C GLU A 839 21.20 -18.73 -26.46
N GLY A 840 22.39 -19.11 -26.02
CA GLY A 840 23.65 -18.83 -26.72
C GLY A 840 24.41 -20.09 -27.13
N GLY A 841 25.72 -19.93 -27.30
CA GLY A 841 26.64 -20.95 -27.80
C GLY A 841 27.70 -21.40 -26.80
N ILE A 842 27.62 -21.00 -25.52
CA ILE A 842 28.55 -21.48 -24.49
C ILE A 842 28.12 -22.89 -24.06
N ASP A 843 29.08 -23.80 -23.89
CA ASP A 843 28.84 -25.12 -23.27
C ASP A 843 28.67 -24.96 -21.74
N VAL A 844 27.54 -24.35 -21.35
CA VAL A 844 27.21 -24.02 -19.96
C VAL A 844 27.28 -25.28 -19.09
N ARG A 845 26.70 -26.39 -19.55
CA ARG A 845 26.67 -27.65 -18.80
C ARG A 845 28.06 -28.27 -18.68
N GLY A 846 28.80 -28.40 -19.78
CA GLY A 846 30.12 -29.02 -19.75
C GLY A 846 31.12 -28.30 -18.84
N ILE A 847 31.03 -26.96 -18.76
CA ILE A 847 31.83 -26.15 -17.83
C ILE A 847 31.38 -26.37 -16.38
N LEU A 848 30.07 -26.27 -16.09
CA LEU A 848 29.55 -26.44 -14.74
C LEU A 848 29.76 -27.86 -14.18
N ASP A 849 29.67 -28.89 -15.02
CA ASP A 849 29.94 -30.29 -14.67
C ASP A 849 31.43 -30.55 -14.34
N ALA A 850 32.33 -29.63 -14.71
CA ALA A 850 33.74 -29.70 -14.34
C ALA A 850 34.05 -29.02 -13.00
N LEU A 851 33.09 -28.33 -12.40
CA LEU A 851 33.22 -27.67 -11.10
C LEU A 851 32.76 -28.59 -9.96
N PRO A 852 33.20 -28.34 -8.71
CA PRO A 852 32.71 -29.09 -7.56
C PRO A 852 31.20 -28.94 -7.38
N ALA A 853 30.54 -30.05 -7.01
CA ALA A 853 29.11 -30.04 -6.74
C ALA A 853 28.77 -29.18 -5.50
N GLY A 854 27.67 -28.44 -5.57
CA GLY A 854 27.11 -27.71 -4.43
C GLY A 854 27.68 -26.30 -4.19
N ILE A 855 28.60 -25.82 -5.04
CA ILE A 855 29.01 -24.41 -5.02
C ILE A 855 27.86 -23.52 -5.53
N PRO A 856 27.63 -22.30 -5.01
CA PRO A 856 26.59 -21.41 -5.53
C PRO A 856 26.85 -20.95 -6.98
N TYR A 857 25.76 -20.69 -7.72
CA TYR A 857 25.81 -20.10 -9.06
C TYR A 857 25.31 -18.65 -9.02
N ALA A 858 26.22 -17.70 -9.18
CA ALA A 858 25.88 -16.30 -9.33
C ALA A 858 25.52 -16.01 -10.79
N LEU A 859 24.32 -15.49 -11.02
CA LEU A 859 23.83 -15.20 -12.36
C LEU A 859 24.31 -13.80 -12.75
N GLU A 860 25.35 -13.73 -13.57
CA GLU A 860 25.93 -12.49 -14.10
C GLU A 860 25.63 -12.35 -15.60
N ILE A 861 24.53 -11.67 -15.92
CA ILE A 861 23.93 -11.64 -17.27
C ILE A 861 23.58 -10.20 -17.64
N PRO A 862 24.52 -9.24 -17.74
CA PRO A 862 24.18 -7.90 -18.17
C PRO A 862 23.64 -7.87 -19.61
N ARG A 863 22.41 -7.36 -19.76
CA ARG A 863 21.71 -7.24 -21.05
C ARG A 863 21.00 -5.90 -21.16
N ALA A 864 21.76 -4.82 -21.39
CA ALA A 864 21.27 -3.45 -21.20
C ALA A 864 20.02 -3.10 -22.00
N THR A 865 19.91 -3.54 -23.26
CA THR A 865 18.72 -3.30 -24.09
C THR A 865 17.47 -3.96 -23.50
N LEU A 866 17.59 -5.19 -22.98
CA LEU A 866 16.46 -5.88 -22.36
C LEU A 866 16.11 -5.26 -21.01
N VAL A 867 17.11 -4.94 -20.18
CA VAL A 867 16.90 -4.26 -18.89
C VAL A 867 16.20 -2.91 -19.08
N ALA A 868 16.54 -2.15 -20.13
CA ALA A 868 15.86 -0.90 -20.45
C ALA A 868 14.39 -1.10 -20.87
N GLN A 869 14.03 -2.27 -21.40
CA GLN A 869 12.67 -2.60 -21.84
C GLN A 869 11.78 -3.16 -20.72
N VAL A 870 12.32 -4.06 -19.89
CA VAL A 870 11.54 -4.80 -18.88
C VAL A 870 11.82 -4.36 -17.44
N GLY A 871 12.90 -3.60 -17.21
CA GLY A 871 13.35 -3.20 -15.88
C GLY A 871 14.22 -4.26 -15.18
N GLY A 872 15.03 -3.82 -14.21
CA GLY A 872 16.00 -4.68 -13.53
C GLY A 872 15.38 -5.83 -12.71
N LYS A 873 14.21 -5.59 -12.08
CA LYS A 873 13.52 -6.63 -11.28
C LYS A 873 13.02 -7.79 -12.13
N GLU A 874 12.33 -7.49 -13.22
CA GLU A 874 11.80 -8.51 -14.12
C GLU A 874 12.94 -9.26 -14.84
N HIS A 875 14.02 -8.55 -15.19
CA HIS A 875 15.20 -9.17 -15.76
C HIS A 875 15.85 -10.19 -14.80
N ALA A 876 15.95 -9.88 -13.50
CA ALA A 876 16.43 -10.83 -12.49
C ALA A 876 15.51 -12.07 -12.38
N ARG A 877 14.20 -11.89 -12.45
CA ARG A 877 13.23 -13.01 -12.46
C ARG A 877 13.41 -13.90 -13.69
N GLN A 878 13.60 -13.31 -14.87
CA GLN A 878 13.84 -14.05 -16.11
C GLN A 878 15.16 -14.82 -16.06
N ALA A 879 16.22 -14.22 -15.52
CA ALA A 879 17.54 -14.84 -15.40
C ALA A 879 17.49 -16.16 -14.62
N ILE A 880 16.90 -16.17 -13.42
CA ILE A 880 16.83 -17.39 -12.59
C ILE A 880 15.89 -18.43 -13.16
N ALA A 881 14.76 -18.01 -13.75
CA ALA A 881 13.82 -18.92 -14.40
C ALA A 881 14.45 -19.63 -15.60
N ALA A 882 15.12 -18.88 -16.48
CA ALA A 882 15.81 -19.43 -17.65
C ALA A 882 16.93 -20.38 -17.23
N THR A 883 17.71 -20.03 -16.21
CA THR A 883 18.80 -20.88 -15.70
C THR A 883 18.28 -22.18 -15.12
N ARG A 884 17.25 -22.12 -14.26
CA ARG A 884 16.61 -23.33 -13.71
C ARG A 884 16.05 -24.22 -14.82
N GLY A 885 15.33 -23.62 -15.77
CA GLY A 885 14.78 -24.34 -16.91
C GLY A 885 15.86 -24.99 -17.77
N HIS A 886 16.96 -24.29 -18.03
CA HIS A 886 18.09 -24.86 -18.77
C HIS A 886 18.70 -26.04 -18.05
N LEU A 887 19.02 -25.91 -16.75
CA LEU A 887 19.70 -26.95 -15.96
C LEU A 887 18.81 -28.16 -15.62
N GLN A 888 17.49 -28.00 -15.57
CA GLN A 888 16.54 -29.09 -15.32
C GLN A 888 16.18 -29.94 -16.54
N ARG A 889 16.33 -29.41 -17.77
CA ARG A 889 16.08 -30.15 -19.02
C ARG A 889 17.15 -31.24 -19.20
N ARG A 890 16.78 -32.51 -19.01
CA ARG A 890 17.66 -33.66 -19.23
C ARG A 890 18.13 -33.77 -20.67
#